data_AF-T0MSK3-F1
#
_entry.id   AF-T0MSK3-F1
#
_cell.length_a   1.000
_cell.length_b   1.000
_cell.length_c   1.000
_cell.angle_alpha   90.00
_cell.angle_beta   90.00
_cell.angle_gamma   90.00
#
_symmetry.space_group_name_H-M   'P 1'
#
loop_
_entity.id
_entity.type
_entity.pdbx_description
1 polymer ?
#
loop_
_entity_poly.entity_id
_entity_poly.type
_entity_poly.pdbx_seq_one_letter_code
_entity_poly.pdbx_strand_id
1 'polypeptide(L)'
;MLEGRFRTLGNFIKRRYKAIIIVWVVFIVVLLPFAAMSTSLINYNIENVEFAGSNHTLSAKAQTIMNSEFNSSKGSSNGTVVVLYVDSAFNSSTSYHIWEKLNSTYSKNLSSLGASGIVSPYQIGNSVVDSLGNSTNSLYGNIMKASNGTIAAYGTFKNATNGFESFASNLVKIDGYFNSTYHNVSTAVVGYNGLFQSISGASGLLYGIPLEFYEIYLNSPYTNISEKDNFAYSTLMKNTNNFSGNQTSIGYFMYFYASWSKLVSNNSSLPNSDTLESAVDNAFTNFSAGMNVQQQQFFYSVLSSFNVTTYQNNSQRLDITEQLALSISSPSSAVERLIFNSTFENFISNGSLISLSANITGTLLSSNNTAISEFTNSTFGETPEEFALSFESSPHVNNSFVEGQMNSSLLSTSMSEFYRSVNMPMNVFYSGILSNDTSQFKQYFVDSAASGLNELASTLDKNSSSVVSMFLSLGSSKSAMNLTESFLTAHFKDYPYFTISNPAQFVSSSVKVNGNVSSLVDGNYSEAGISLSSSLFHSLVPPDFSGYMVIIDFTPSRLSNSQLSVLSTYLSGVQNQFDPVKIYSTSDSQIANGIEGTAYSGLIYSLVAGMILSVIIVGIYFRSAFLAFVPLMFFGLSMIVILGLSELIFGIIMKTTLSFIVTTLSAMLILGLSTDYSVYMLNRYSKEQSEDKLGTTVQWAGHAVFTSGLTVILSYIVLGIFKVPIIGSGGFVNALGIAISLGVALTLLPSFMLIFKNRIRQKKALINFRKVAMVSRKHKRALVAVLIVIFISTLVVYEATPTSFSLFSLIPDNSGKIGYYEMTSAFGGDTLSPSYIVLTFPGQVYQDGHFNVTDIGIMNNITSALVKDNGISGLTTLTYPFGKYVDLQNISGSPLAANTTLNQSLTFIGKDGSTVLLNFTTKYVSYTEQGIDAVAKVDSILKHVVPSDVKYAVGGTPQSLLDSSDSINTSTYDIIAILSVMIFAVLAFQLTSILTPLRLLFNVGTSALLAVSLFYLVFHYFMKLPLIVFGPLFVIVTLFGVGLDYDIFMVTKAREAVMRGESDEDAIAEAIEENGGVILVLGFILAGVFGSLIFSSIGIISEIGFAVTAGVLVDTLLSWLFLIPALMLVLKKYNWWPSKIRHER
;
A
#
# COMPACT_ATOMS: atom_id res chain seq x y z
N MET A 1 35.63 11.66 -69.94
CA MET A 1 35.94 12.95 -69.25
C MET A 1 36.49 12.72 -67.84
N LEU A 2 35.89 11.83 -67.02
CA LEU A 2 36.37 11.54 -65.65
C LEU A 2 37.69 10.75 -65.60
N GLU A 3 37.89 9.75 -66.47
CA GLU A 3 39.12 8.92 -66.51
C GLU A 3 40.40 9.76 -66.62
N GLY A 4 40.41 10.77 -67.49
CA GLY A 4 41.55 11.68 -67.64
C GLY A 4 41.90 12.47 -66.37
N ARG A 5 40.92 12.80 -65.52
CA ARG A 5 41.14 13.50 -64.25
C ARG A 5 41.82 12.60 -63.21
N PHE A 6 41.49 11.31 -63.19
CA PHE A 6 42.15 10.35 -62.30
C PHE A 6 43.62 10.10 -62.69
N ARG A 7 43.95 10.16 -63.99
CA ARG A 7 45.36 10.17 -64.41
C ARG A 7 46.11 11.41 -63.88
N THR A 8 45.47 12.58 -63.88
CA THR A 8 46.03 13.81 -63.28
C THR A 8 46.22 13.65 -61.77
N LEU A 9 45.28 13.01 -61.06
CA LEU A 9 45.39 12.68 -59.65
C LEU A 9 46.59 11.76 -59.38
N GLY A 10 46.77 10.70 -60.18
CA GLY A 10 47.93 9.81 -60.08
C GLY A 10 49.26 10.55 -60.25
N ASN A 11 49.34 11.47 -61.22
CA ASN A 11 50.50 12.33 -61.44
C ASN A 11 50.77 13.30 -60.28
N PHE A 12 49.71 13.87 -59.70
CA PHE A 12 49.80 14.73 -58.53
C PHE A 12 50.36 13.96 -57.32
N ILE A 13 49.82 12.77 -57.06
CA ILE A 13 50.29 11.90 -55.97
C ILE A 13 51.77 11.54 -56.18
N LYS A 14 52.15 11.15 -57.41
CA LYS A 14 53.55 10.84 -57.76
C LYS A 14 54.51 11.98 -57.43
N ARG A 15 54.09 13.24 -57.64
CA ARG A 15 54.90 14.44 -57.34
C ARG A 15 54.92 14.81 -55.85
N ARG A 16 53.86 14.52 -55.10
CA ARG A 16 53.65 15.05 -53.73
C ARG A 16 53.41 13.98 -52.65
N TYR A 17 53.70 12.70 -52.91
CA TYR A 17 53.38 11.59 -52.00
C TYR A 17 53.87 11.80 -50.54
N LYS A 18 55.06 12.38 -50.33
CA LYS A 18 55.57 12.68 -48.97
C LYS A 18 54.70 13.69 -48.23
N ALA A 19 54.25 14.74 -48.93
CA ALA A 19 53.39 15.76 -48.34
C ALA A 19 52.01 15.19 -48.00
N ILE A 20 51.45 14.33 -48.87
CA ILE A 20 50.18 13.64 -48.63
C ILE A 20 50.26 12.80 -47.35
N ILE A 21 51.34 12.04 -47.16
CA ILE A 21 51.56 11.25 -45.94
C ILE A 21 51.63 12.14 -44.71
N ILE A 22 52.38 13.25 -44.75
CA ILE A 22 52.48 14.19 -43.62
C ILE A 22 51.10 14.75 -43.26
N VAL A 23 50.28 15.14 -44.26
CA VAL A 23 48.93 15.65 -44.03
C VAL A 23 48.07 14.63 -43.30
N TRP A 24 48.06 13.36 -43.76
CA TRP A 24 47.30 12.30 -43.09
C TRP A 24 47.82 12.01 -41.67
N VAL A 25 49.13 12.00 -41.45
CA VAL A 25 49.72 11.80 -40.12
C VAL A 25 49.30 12.92 -39.17
N VAL A 26 49.39 14.18 -39.60
CA VAL A 26 48.94 15.34 -38.79
C VAL A 26 47.45 15.22 -38.49
N PHE A 27 46.64 14.88 -39.49
CA PHE A 27 45.20 14.72 -39.33
C PHE A 27 44.84 13.64 -38.30
N ILE A 28 45.53 12.51 -38.33
CA ILE A 28 45.36 11.41 -37.37
C ILE A 28 45.79 11.84 -35.96
N VAL A 29 46.94 12.49 -35.82
CA VAL A 29 47.45 12.96 -34.52
C VAL A 29 46.48 13.94 -33.87
N VAL A 30 45.88 14.84 -34.65
CA VAL A 30 44.88 15.81 -34.18
C VAL A 30 43.59 15.13 -33.73
N LEU A 31 43.16 14.07 -34.42
CA LEU A 31 41.89 13.37 -34.12
C LEU A 31 42.02 12.27 -33.06
N LEU A 32 43.24 11.81 -32.75
CA LEU A 32 43.49 10.74 -31.78
C LEU A 32 42.87 10.99 -30.39
N PRO A 33 42.95 12.19 -29.79
CA PRO A 33 42.33 12.45 -28.48
C PRO A 33 40.80 12.30 -28.52
N PHE A 34 40.16 12.78 -29.58
CA PHE A 34 38.71 12.64 -29.76
C PHE A 34 38.31 11.18 -29.99
N ALA A 35 39.11 10.44 -30.76
CA ALA A 35 38.87 9.01 -30.97
C ALA A 35 38.88 8.23 -29.65
N ALA A 36 39.74 8.60 -28.70
CA ALA A 36 39.79 7.98 -27.37
C ALA A 36 38.54 8.26 -26.52
N MET A 37 37.79 9.33 -26.81
CA MET A 37 36.56 9.70 -26.10
C MET A 37 35.29 9.08 -26.71
N SER A 38 35.40 8.51 -27.92
CA SER A 38 34.27 7.99 -28.71
C SER A 38 33.43 6.89 -28.06
N THR A 39 33.95 6.21 -27.03
CA THR A 39 33.19 5.21 -26.26
C THR A 39 31.97 5.82 -25.56
N SER A 40 32.05 7.11 -25.19
CA SER A 40 30.95 7.83 -24.53
C SER A 40 29.77 8.16 -25.46
N LEU A 41 29.95 8.05 -26.78
CA LEU A 41 28.89 8.26 -27.78
C LEU A 41 27.92 7.09 -27.84
N ILE A 42 28.33 5.90 -27.43
CA ILE A 42 27.59 4.67 -27.70
C ILE A 42 26.47 4.51 -26.68
N ASN A 43 25.24 4.41 -27.15
CA ASN A 43 24.06 4.13 -26.35
C ASN A 43 23.64 2.66 -26.48
N TYR A 44 23.55 1.98 -25.34
CA TYR A 44 23.12 0.58 -25.21
C TYR A 44 21.70 0.45 -24.66
N ASN A 45 21.05 1.57 -24.30
CA ASN A 45 19.69 1.54 -23.80
C ASN A 45 18.70 1.46 -24.98
N ILE A 46 17.88 0.41 -24.95
CA ILE A 46 16.86 0.12 -25.96
C ILE A 46 15.68 1.09 -25.88
N GLU A 47 15.28 1.46 -24.67
CA GLU A 47 14.06 2.25 -24.42
C GLU A 47 14.25 3.72 -24.81
N ASN A 48 15.49 4.21 -24.71
CA ASN A 48 15.88 5.58 -25.06
C ASN A 48 16.33 5.73 -26.52
N VAL A 49 16.06 4.74 -27.38
CA VAL A 49 16.26 4.93 -28.81
C VAL A 49 15.13 5.81 -29.33
N GLU A 50 15.46 6.80 -30.17
CA GLU A 50 14.46 7.66 -30.82
C GLU A 50 13.51 6.81 -31.67
N PHE A 51 12.39 6.37 -31.09
CA PHE A 51 11.30 5.69 -31.77
C PHE A 51 10.40 6.77 -32.39
N ALA A 52 10.48 6.89 -33.71
CA ALA A 52 9.64 7.71 -34.59
C ALA A 52 9.68 9.25 -34.39
N GLY A 53 10.46 9.91 -35.25
CA GLY A 53 10.53 11.37 -35.40
C GLY A 53 9.37 12.01 -36.18
N SER A 54 8.11 11.81 -35.78
CA SER A 54 7.02 12.66 -36.29
C SER A 54 5.92 12.90 -35.24
N ASN A 55 5.46 14.14 -35.13
CA ASN A 55 4.32 14.53 -34.27
C ASN A 55 2.97 13.91 -34.68
N HIS A 56 2.97 12.99 -35.66
CA HIS A 56 1.77 12.41 -36.26
C HIS A 56 1.41 11.03 -35.70
N THR A 57 2.34 10.31 -35.07
CA THR A 57 2.09 8.98 -34.51
C THR A 57 1.24 9.02 -33.24
N LEU A 58 0.59 7.90 -32.90
CA LEU A 58 -0.25 7.80 -31.71
C LEU A 58 0.60 7.94 -30.43
N SER A 59 1.74 7.23 -30.37
CA SER A 59 2.69 7.30 -29.25
C SER A 59 3.21 8.70 -28.98
N ALA A 60 3.63 9.44 -30.03
CA ALA A 60 4.17 10.78 -29.88
C ALA A 60 3.10 11.79 -29.41
N LYS A 61 1.86 11.66 -29.93
CA LYS A 61 0.72 12.48 -29.47
C LYS A 61 0.38 12.18 -28.01
N ALA A 62 0.27 10.91 -27.65
CA ALA A 62 -0.03 10.47 -26.29
C ALA A 62 1.05 10.98 -25.31
N GLN A 63 2.33 10.85 -25.67
CA GLN A 63 3.44 11.34 -24.85
C GLN A 63 3.44 12.86 -24.70
N THR A 64 3.09 13.60 -25.75
CA THR A 64 3.00 15.07 -25.70
C THR A 64 1.90 15.52 -24.74
N ILE A 65 0.71 14.90 -24.82
CA ILE A 65 -0.41 15.20 -23.93
C ILE A 65 -0.08 14.75 -22.50
N MET A 66 0.55 13.59 -22.32
CA MET A 66 0.99 13.09 -21.02
C MET A 66 1.94 14.06 -20.32
N ASN A 67 2.87 14.67 -21.08
CA ASN A 67 3.82 15.63 -20.54
C ASN A 67 3.19 17.01 -20.24
N SER A 68 2.16 17.43 -20.97
CA SER A 68 1.49 18.73 -20.76
C SER A 68 0.44 18.68 -19.64
N GLU A 69 -0.47 17.71 -19.71
CA GLU A 69 -1.67 17.65 -18.88
C GLU A 69 -1.45 16.95 -17.55
N PHE A 70 -0.58 15.95 -17.52
CA PHE A 70 -0.28 15.23 -16.30
C PHE A 70 1.07 15.72 -15.76
N ASN A 71 1.18 15.85 -14.44
CA ASN A 71 2.51 15.98 -13.83
C ASN A 71 3.19 14.64 -14.04
N SER A 72 3.85 14.44 -15.18
CA SER A 72 4.73 13.29 -15.38
C SER A 72 5.72 13.32 -14.22
N SER A 73 5.53 12.44 -13.24
CA SER A 73 6.50 12.20 -12.19
C SER A 73 7.80 11.83 -12.88
N LYS A 74 8.70 12.80 -13.08
CA LYS A 74 10.08 12.66 -13.56
C LYS A 74 10.38 11.35 -14.32
N GLY A 75 9.71 11.07 -15.44
CA GLY A 75 9.95 9.87 -16.24
C GLY A 75 9.60 8.56 -15.53
N SER A 76 8.75 7.75 -16.16
CA SER A 76 8.55 6.34 -15.80
C SER A 76 9.78 5.46 -15.98
N SER A 77 10.90 6.00 -16.46
CA SER A 77 12.23 5.43 -16.35
C SER A 77 12.96 6.27 -15.31
N ASN A 78 13.45 5.73 -14.17
CA ASN A 78 14.61 6.26 -13.43
C ASN A 78 14.88 5.78 -11.97
N GLY A 79 14.32 4.64 -11.55
CA GLY A 79 14.76 3.89 -10.35
C GLY A 79 15.12 2.46 -10.72
N THR A 80 16.13 1.86 -10.08
CA THR A 80 16.38 0.42 -10.27
C THR A 80 15.27 -0.37 -9.59
N VAL A 81 14.60 -1.25 -10.32
CA VAL A 81 13.57 -2.11 -9.75
C VAL A 81 14.23 -3.42 -9.28
N VAL A 82 14.17 -3.69 -7.98
CA VAL A 82 14.66 -4.96 -7.42
C VAL A 82 13.44 -5.82 -7.10
N VAL A 83 13.35 -6.98 -7.74
CA VAL A 83 12.23 -7.91 -7.57
C VAL A 83 12.69 -9.07 -6.71
N LEU A 84 12.11 -9.21 -5.52
CA LEU A 84 12.43 -10.28 -4.58
C LEU A 84 11.37 -11.36 -4.72
N TYR A 85 11.72 -12.44 -5.40
CA TYR A 85 10.85 -13.60 -5.51
C TYR A 85 11.10 -14.53 -4.33
N VAL A 86 10.09 -14.68 -3.46
CA VAL A 86 10.17 -15.50 -2.26
C VAL A 86 9.20 -16.67 -2.40
N ASP A 87 9.70 -17.90 -2.33
CA ASP A 87 8.88 -19.14 -2.38
C ASP A 87 8.00 -19.35 -1.11
N SER A 88 7.70 -18.26 -0.40
CA SER A 88 6.84 -18.19 0.77
C SER A 88 6.06 -16.88 0.70
N ALA A 89 4.82 -16.87 1.20
CA ALA A 89 3.97 -15.69 1.17
C ALA A 89 4.69 -14.42 1.68
N PHE A 90 4.40 -13.26 1.07
CA PHE A 90 4.88 -11.92 1.46
C PHE A 90 4.87 -11.65 2.98
N ASN A 91 4.02 -12.38 3.69
CA ASN A 91 3.75 -12.28 5.11
C ASN A 91 4.67 -13.18 5.99
N SER A 92 5.75 -13.75 5.44
CA SER A 92 6.70 -14.57 6.19
C SER A 92 7.80 -13.75 6.90
N SER A 93 8.29 -14.25 8.04
CA SER A 93 9.41 -13.64 8.77
C SER A 93 10.68 -13.55 7.91
N THR A 94 10.89 -14.51 7.01
CA THR A 94 11.99 -14.51 6.05
C THR A 94 11.91 -13.30 5.11
N SER A 95 10.73 -13.01 4.57
CA SER A 95 10.50 -11.86 3.68
C SER A 95 10.73 -10.53 4.41
N TYR A 96 10.26 -10.42 5.66
CA TYR A 96 10.52 -9.22 6.48
C TYR A 96 12.01 -9.05 6.80
N HIS A 97 12.71 -10.11 7.22
CA HIS A 97 14.15 -10.03 7.51
C HIS A 97 14.98 -9.68 6.27
N ILE A 98 14.59 -10.14 5.09
CA ILE A 98 15.24 -9.75 3.82
C ILE A 98 15.03 -8.25 3.58
N TRP A 99 13.79 -7.75 3.69
CA TRP A 99 13.52 -6.31 3.56
C TRP A 99 14.28 -5.48 4.61
N GLU A 100 14.25 -5.90 5.88
CA GLU A 100 14.95 -5.23 6.96
C GLU A 100 16.46 -5.22 6.68
N LYS A 101 17.04 -6.32 6.20
CA LYS A 101 18.46 -6.38 5.84
C LYS A 101 18.80 -5.43 4.69
N LEU A 102 17.93 -5.35 3.68
CA LEU A 102 18.08 -4.43 2.57
C LEU A 102 18.05 -2.97 3.05
N ASN A 103 17.19 -2.67 4.03
CA ASN A 103 16.95 -1.32 4.56
C ASN A 103 17.94 -0.89 5.68
N SER A 104 18.11 -1.68 6.74
CA SER A 104 18.80 -1.31 7.99
C SER A 104 20.31 -1.47 7.93
N THR A 105 20.82 -2.55 7.32
CA THR A 105 22.27 -2.84 7.34
C THR A 105 23.03 -2.03 6.27
N TYR A 106 22.36 -1.60 5.20
CA TYR A 106 23.05 -1.07 4.01
C TYR A 106 22.44 0.17 3.38
N SER A 107 21.51 0.86 4.05
CA SER A 107 21.05 2.21 3.62
C SER A 107 22.22 3.16 3.37
N LYS A 108 23.34 3.04 4.12
CA LYS A 108 24.59 3.79 3.88
C LYS A 108 25.26 3.47 2.54
N ASN A 109 25.24 2.21 2.11
CA ASN A 109 25.83 1.81 0.83
C ASN A 109 24.92 2.20 -0.34
N LEU A 110 23.60 2.00 -0.22
CA LEU A 110 22.63 2.44 -1.23
C LEU A 110 22.63 3.97 -1.38
N SER A 111 22.69 4.72 -0.28
CA SER A 111 22.84 6.20 -0.32
C SER A 111 24.20 6.63 -0.90
N SER A 112 25.28 5.88 -0.65
CA SER A 112 26.58 6.13 -1.31
C SER A 112 26.54 5.89 -2.83
N LEU A 113 25.62 5.03 -3.30
CA LEU A 113 25.33 4.82 -4.72
C LEU A 113 24.38 5.88 -5.29
N GLY A 114 23.86 6.80 -4.45
CA GLY A 114 22.93 7.85 -4.85
C GLY A 114 21.46 7.51 -4.68
N ALA A 115 21.09 6.45 -3.92
CA ALA A 115 19.69 6.14 -3.68
C ALA A 115 18.98 7.30 -2.96
N SER A 116 17.91 7.81 -3.57
CA SER A 116 17.08 8.92 -3.08
C SER A 116 15.79 8.46 -2.41
N GLY A 117 15.32 7.25 -2.71
CA GLY A 117 14.10 6.68 -2.16
C GLY A 117 14.04 5.16 -2.33
N ILE A 118 13.38 4.48 -1.41
CA ILE A 118 13.09 3.04 -1.49
C ILE A 118 11.61 2.89 -1.21
N VAL A 119 10.84 2.37 -2.17
CA VAL A 119 9.42 2.05 -2.02
C VAL A 119 9.28 0.54 -1.88
N SER A 120 8.65 0.11 -0.78
CA SER A 120 8.45 -1.30 -0.45
C SER A 120 7.06 -1.52 0.13
N PRO A 121 6.42 -2.67 -0.14
CA PRO A 121 5.14 -3.00 0.46
C PRO A 121 5.20 -3.06 2.00
N TYR A 122 6.37 -3.29 2.62
CA TYR A 122 6.53 -3.22 4.08
C TYR A 122 6.46 -1.79 4.65
N GLN A 123 6.95 -0.76 3.94
CA GLN A 123 6.81 0.62 4.40
C GLN A 123 5.34 1.09 4.34
N ILE A 124 4.64 0.70 3.29
CA ILE A 124 3.20 0.96 3.13
C ILE A 124 2.42 0.21 4.21
N GLY A 125 2.74 -1.07 4.42
CA GLY A 125 2.18 -1.91 5.48
C GLY A 125 2.39 -1.31 6.87
N ASN A 126 3.63 -0.91 7.20
CA ASN A 126 3.95 -0.25 8.47
C ASN A 126 3.21 1.07 8.63
N SER A 127 3.10 1.90 7.60
CA SER A 127 2.37 3.17 7.70
C SER A 127 0.88 2.97 7.94
N VAL A 128 0.27 1.96 7.31
CA VAL A 128 -1.12 1.55 7.53
C VAL A 128 -1.30 1.00 8.94
N VAL A 129 -0.38 0.13 9.39
CA VAL A 129 -0.37 -0.46 10.73
C VAL A 129 -0.14 0.58 11.82
N ASP A 130 0.75 1.55 11.61
CA ASP A 130 1.04 2.66 12.52
C ASP A 130 -0.16 3.61 12.60
N SER A 131 -0.82 3.89 11.48
CA SER A 131 -2.05 4.68 11.45
C SER A 131 -3.19 3.99 12.22
N LEU A 132 -3.33 2.67 12.04
CA LEU A 132 -4.25 1.82 12.77
C LEU A 132 -3.90 1.76 14.27
N GLY A 133 -2.64 1.55 14.60
CA GLY A 133 -2.10 1.51 15.96
C GLY A 133 -2.30 2.84 16.68
N ASN A 134 -2.00 3.96 16.04
CA ASN A 134 -2.22 5.29 16.60
C ASN A 134 -3.71 5.59 16.77
N SER A 135 -4.56 5.20 15.82
CA SER A 135 -6.02 5.38 15.91
C SER A 135 -6.62 4.52 17.03
N THR A 136 -6.22 3.26 17.14
CA THR A 136 -6.66 2.34 18.21
C THR A 136 -6.12 2.75 19.57
N ASN A 137 -4.87 3.23 19.66
CA ASN A 137 -4.27 3.69 20.91
C ASN A 137 -4.84 5.04 21.37
N SER A 138 -5.16 5.94 20.43
CA SER A 138 -5.92 7.17 20.71
C SER A 138 -7.34 6.86 21.21
N LEU A 139 -8.03 5.92 20.56
CA LEU A 139 -9.35 5.43 20.97
C LEU A 139 -9.29 4.77 22.36
N TYR A 140 -8.32 3.88 22.59
CA TYR A 140 -8.08 3.25 23.88
C TYR A 140 -7.74 4.29 24.96
N GLY A 141 -6.92 5.30 24.64
CA GLY A 141 -6.63 6.42 25.53
C GLY A 141 -7.87 7.25 25.86
N ASN A 142 -8.77 7.47 24.90
CA ASN A 142 -10.05 8.15 25.12
C ASN A 142 -11.03 7.27 25.92
N ILE A 143 -11.07 5.96 25.68
CA ILE A 143 -11.83 4.96 26.46
C ILE A 143 -11.29 4.88 27.89
N MET A 144 -9.97 4.91 28.09
CA MET A 144 -9.33 4.92 29.40
C MET A 144 -9.54 6.25 30.12
N LYS A 145 -9.54 7.39 29.42
CA LYS A 145 -9.89 8.69 30.00
C LYS A 145 -11.37 8.75 30.38
N ALA A 146 -12.27 8.20 29.56
CA ALA A 146 -13.69 8.08 29.86
C ALA A 146 -13.93 7.09 31.01
N SER A 147 -13.26 5.94 31.02
CA SER A 147 -13.28 4.95 32.09
C SER A 147 -12.70 5.52 33.38
N ASN A 148 -11.58 6.25 33.34
CA ASN A 148 -10.99 6.91 34.51
C ASN A 148 -11.83 8.09 34.99
N GLY A 149 -12.44 8.85 34.08
CA GLY A 149 -13.44 9.87 34.39
C GLY A 149 -14.69 9.26 35.02
N THR A 150 -15.08 8.05 34.59
CA THR A 150 -16.20 7.27 35.15
C THR A 150 -15.80 6.58 36.46
N ILE A 151 -14.55 6.17 36.65
CA ILE A 151 -14.00 5.64 37.91
C ILE A 151 -13.82 6.79 38.91
N ALA A 152 -13.48 8.00 38.44
CA ALA A 152 -13.44 9.20 39.26
C ALA A 152 -14.86 9.67 39.60
N ALA A 153 -15.80 9.62 38.65
CA ALA A 153 -17.21 9.90 38.91
C ALA A 153 -17.85 8.83 39.81
N TYR A 154 -17.52 7.55 39.63
CA TYR A 154 -17.90 6.44 40.51
C TYR A 154 -17.19 6.53 41.86
N GLY A 155 -15.96 7.02 41.91
CA GLY A 155 -15.21 7.28 43.15
C GLY A 155 -15.80 8.46 43.91
N THR A 156 -16.23 9.50 43.20
CA THR A 156 -16.95 10.65 43.75
C THR A 156 -18.35 10.24 44.18
N PHE A 157 -19.03 9.41 43.40
CA PHE A 157 -20.33 8.81 43.73
C PHE A 157 -20.21 7.83 44.89
N LYS A 158 -19.13 7.04 44.98
CA LYS A 158 -18.81 6.11 46.08
C LYS A 158 -18.43 6.87 47.33
N ASN A 159 -17.68 7.97 47.22
CA ASN A 159 -17.39 8.85 48.34
C ASN A 159 -18.64 9.62 48.77
N ALA A 160 -19.52 9.98 47.84
CA ALA A 160 -20.84 10.57 48.12
C ALA A 160 -21.82 9.55 48.71
N THR A 161 -21.81 8.28 48.29
CA THR A 161 -22.59 7.20 48.91
C THR A 161 -22.01 6.79 50.25
N ASN A 162 -20.70 6.77 50.44
CA ASN A 162 -20.07 6.60 51.76
C ASN A 162 -20.37 7.81 52.68
N GLY A 163 -20.42 9.02 52.11
CA GLY A 163 -20.89 10.23 52.78
C GLY A 163 -22.37 10.17 53.14
N PHE A 164 -23.19 9.59 52.25
CA PHE A 164 -24.61 9.34 52.44
C PHE A 164 -24.88 8.19 53.40
N GLU A 165 -24.04 7.15 53.46
CA GLU A 165 -24.07 6.08 54.47
C GLU A 165 -23.61 6.59 55.83
N SER A 166 -22.61 7.48 55.87
CA SER A 166 -22.21 8.18 57.10
C SER A 166 -23.31 9.13 57.59
N PHE A 167 -23.99 9.82 56.66
CA PHE A 167 -25.17 10.65 56.92
C PHE A 167 -26.41 9.84 57.30
N ALA A 168 -26.66 8.69 56.68
CA ALA A 168 -27.68 7.72 57.04
C ALA A 168 -27.37 7.07 58.39
N SER A 169 -26.09 6.81 58.73
CA SER A 169 -25.69 6.36 60.07
C SER A 169 -25.85 7.46 61.12
N ASN A 170 -25.69 8.73 60.74
CA ASN A 170 -25.97 9.87 61.61
C ASN A 170 -27.48 10.15 61.73
N LEU A 171 -28.27 9.88 60.69
CA LEU A 171 -29.74 9.87 60.74
C LEU A 171 -30.27 8.67 61.55
N VAL A 172 -29.61 7.50 61.50
CA VAL A 172 -29.88 6.35 62.39
C VAL A 172 -29.42 6.63 63.82
N LYS A 173 -28.42 7.49 64.04
CA LYS A 173 -28.11 8.03 65.39
C LYS A 173 -29.14 9.06 65.85
N ILE A 174 -29.69 9.88 64.96
CA ILE A 174 -30.78 10.82 65.26
C ILE A 174 -32.10 10.07 65.51
N ASP A 175 -32.40 9.03 64.73
CA ASP A 175 -33.46 8.05 64.96
C ASP A 175 -33.17 7.21 66.22
N GLY A 176 -31.90 7.01 66.57
CA GLY A 176 -31.44 6.46 67.84
C GLY A 176 -31.62 7.40 69.04
N TYR A 177 -31.54 8.72 68.84
CA TYR A 177 -31.91 9.74 69.84
C TYR A 177 -33.43 9.88 69.96
N PHE A 178 -34.17 9.70 68.86
CA PHE A 178 -35.64 9.65 68.86
C PHE A 178 -36.15 8.36 69.51
N ASN A 179 -35.53 7.22 69.21
CA ASN A 179 -35.76 5.94 69.88
C ASN A 179 -35.23 5.92 71.32
N SER A 180 -34.19 6.68 71.69
CA SER A 180 -33.80 6.81 73.09
C SER A 180 -34.78 7.71 73.84
N THR A 181 -35.40 8.70 73.19
CA THR A 181 -36.47 9.52 73.79
C THR A 181 -37.77 8.70 73.92
N TYR A 182 -38.13 7.90 72.92
CA TYR A 182 -39.23 6.93 72.96
C TYR A 182 -38.95 5.80 73.97
N HIS A 183 -37.72 5.31 74.05
CA HIS A 183 -37.29 4.32 75.03
C HIS A 183 -37.28 4.93 76.43
N ASN A 184 -36.84 6.17 76.64
CA ASN A 184 -36.87 6.86 77.94
C ASN A 184 -38.30 7.17 78.38
N VAL A 185 -39.21 7.53 77.48
CA VAL A 185 -40.65 7.68 77.79
C VAL A 185 -41.29 6.31 78.05
N SER A 186 -40.99 5.27 77.27
CA SER A 186 -41.47 3.91 77.53
C SER A 186 -40.86 3.31 78.79
N THR A 187 -39.62 3.66 79.15
CA THR A 187 -38.92 3.22 80.37
C THR A 187 -39.41 4.01 81.58
N ALA A 188 -39.82 5.27 81.42
CA ALA A 188 -40.54 6.01 82.44
C ALA A 188 -41.94 5.41 82.68
N VAL A 189 -42.67 5.02 81.64
CA VAL A 189 -44.01 4.38 81.75
C VAL A 189 -43.92 2.93 82.28
N VAL A 190 -42.96 2.14 81.81
CA VAL A 190 -42.68 0.77 82.31
C VAL A 190 -42.10 0.82 83.72
N GLY A 191 -41.26 1.82 84.03
CA GLY A 191 -40.76 2.10 85.37
C GLY A 191 -41.88 2.50 86.33
N TYR A 192 -42.84 3.31 85.88
CA TYR A 192 -44.05 3.64 86.65
C TYR A 192 -44.92 2.42 86.90
N ASN A 193 -45.12 1.56 85.89
CA ASN A 193 -45.91 0.34 86.01
C ASN A 193 -45.22 -0.70 86.93
N GLY A 194 -43.89 -0.79 86.88
CA GLY A 194 -43.08 -1.62 87.78
C GLY A 194 -43.04 -1.11 89.23
N LEU A 195 -42.98 0.21 89.43
CA LEU A 195 -43.12 0.85 90.75
C LEU A 195 -44.54 0.66 91.30
N PHE A 196 -45.57 0.79 90.47
CA PHE A 196 -46.97 0.56 90.85
C PHE A 196 -47.21 -0.89 91.29
N GLN A 197 -46.68 -1.87 90.55
CA GLN A 197 -46.72 -3.29 90.97
C GLN A 197 -45.94 -3.54 92.26
N SER A 198 -44.79 -2.88 92.44
CA SER A 198 -43.99 -3.03 93.66
C SER A 198 -44.68 -2.43 94.89
N ILE A 199 -45.33 -1.25 94.76
CA ILE A 199 -46.08 -0.60 95.86
C ILE A 199 -47.37 -1.38 96.17
N SER A 200 -48.06 -1.89 95.14
CA SER A 200 -49.22 -2.77 95.31
C SER A 200 -48.85 -4.08 96.01
N GLY A 201 -47.73 -4.71 95.62
CA GLY A 201 -47.23 -5.91 96.28
C GLY A 201 -46.80 -5.68 97.73
N ALA A 202 -46.12 -4.57 98.01
CA ALA A 202 -45.70 -4.21 99.37
C ALA A 202 -46.87 -3.86 100.30
N SER A 203 -47.87 -3.11 99.82
CA SER A 203 -49.08 -2.81 100.59
C SER A 203 -49.94 -4.06 100.85
N GLY A 204 -50.02 -4.98 99.89
CA GLY A 204 -50.65 -6.29 100.07
C GLY A 204 -49.94 -7.17 101.12
N LEU A 205 -48.61 -7.15 101.17
CA LEU A 205 -47.84 -7.85 102.18
C LEU A 205 -48.06 -7.27 103.60
N LEU A 206 -47.98 -5.93 103.73
CA LEU A 206 -48.05 -5.24 105.01
C LEU A 206 -49.45 -5.19 105.62
N TYR A 207 -50.49 -4.94 104.80
CA TYR A 207 -51.86 -4.78 105.29
C TYR A 207 -52.82 -5.84 104.79
N GLY A 208 -52.66 -6.35 103.56
CA GLY A 208 -53.57 -7.36 103.00
C GLY A 208 -53.65 -8.66 103.82
N ILE A 209 -52.49 -9.27 104.11
CA ILE A 209 -52.43 -10.54 104.88
C ILE A 209 -52.92 -10.35 106.33
N PRO A 210 -52.48 -9.31 107.09
CA PRO A 210 -53.03 -9.02 108.41
C PRO A 210 -54.53 -8.73 108.45
N LEU A 211 -55.05 -8.06 107.43
CA LEU A 211 -56.47 -7.71 107.37
C LEU A 211 -57.34 -8.93 107.04
N GLU A 212 -56.89 -9.81 106.15
CA GLU A 212 -57.55 -11.08 105.88
C GLU A 212 -57.53 -11.98 107.14
N PHE A 213 -56.40 -12.04 107.84
CA PHE A 213 -56.33 -12.71 109.15
C PHE A 213 -57.33 -12.12 110.15
N TYR A 214 -57.42 -10.80 110.23
CA TYR A 214 -58.34 -10.11 111.13
C TYR A 214 -59.82 -10.33 110.75
N GLU A 215 -60.15 -10.38 109.46
CA GLU A 215 -61.50 -10.73 108.99
C GLU A 215 -61.88 -12.16 109.38
N ILE A 216 -60.95 -13.12 109.21
CA ILE A 216 -61.17 -14.51 109.65
C ILE A 216 -61.30 -14.57 111.19
N TYR A 217 -60.51 -13.78 111.92
CA TYR A 217 -60.58 -13.67 113.38
C TYR A 217 -61.92 -13.09 113.86
N LEU A 218 -62.44 -12.06 113.19
CA LEU A 218 -63.75 -11.47 113.48
C LEU A 218 -64.89 -12.45 113.18
N ASN A 219 -64.85 -13.10 112.03
CA ASN A 219 -65.87 -14.04 111.53
C ASN A 219 -65.75 -15.46 112.10
N SER A 220 -64.80 -15.67 113.02
CA SER A 220 -64.60 -16.96 113.69
C SER A 220 -65.84 -17.38 114.50
N PRO A 221 -66.28 -18.66 114.40
CA PRO A 221 -67.47 -19.16 115.09
C PRO A 221 -67.28 -19.34 116.62
N TYR A 222 -66.08 -19.12 117.15
CA TYR A 222 -65.75 -19.30 118.56
C TYR A 222 -65.93 -18.01 119.36
N THR A 223 -66.33 -18.10 120.63
CA THR A 223 -66.49 -16.92 121.52
C THR A 223 -65.26 -16.61 122.38
N ASN A 224 -64.35 -17.58 122.56
CA ASN A 224 -63.11 -17.41 123.31
C ASN A 224 -62.01 -16.81 122.43
N ILE A 225 -61.37 -15.73 122.90
CA ILE A 225 -60.29 -14.99 122.20
C ILE A 225 -59.16 -15.92 121.76
N SER A 226 -58.72 -16.85 122.61
CA SER A 226 -57.61 -17.77 122.29
C SER A 226 -58.00 -18.81 121.23
N GLU A 227 -59.27 -19.23 121.19
CA GLU A 227 -59.78 -20.13 120.16
C GLU A 227 -60.00 -19.40 118.83
N LYS A 228 -60.44 -18.12 118.88
CA LYS A 228 -60.54 -17.26 117.71
C LYS A 228 -59.18 -17.05 117.04
N ASP A 229 -58.13 -16.79 117.83
CA ASP A 229 -56.76 -16.56 117.35
C ASP A 229 -56.20 -17.80 116.64
N ASN A 230 -56.32 -18.98 117.28
CA ASN A 230 -55.88 -20.25 116.71
C ASN A 230 -56.69 -20.65 115.46
N PHE A 231 -58.01 -20.37 115.43
CA PHE A 231 -58.85 -20.61 114.26
C PHE A 231 -58.44 -19.72 113.08
N ALA A 232 -58.21 -18.43 113.32
CA ALA A 232 -57.76 -17.50 112.29
C ALA A 232 -56.40 -17.90 111.71
N TYR A 233 -55.46 -18.28 112.59
CA TYR A 233 -54.13 -18.75 112.19
C TYR A 233 -54.21 -20.00 111.32
N SER A 234 -54.91 -21.04 111.79
CA SER A 234 -55.00 -22.32 111.08
C SER A 234 -55.79 -22.22 109.77
N THR A 235 -56.78 -21.33 109.69
CA THR A 235 -57.59 -21.11 108.47
C THR A 235 -56.79 -20.37 107.41
N LEU A 236 -56.10 -19.28 107.79
CA LEU A 236 -55.25 -18.55 106.86
C LEU A 236 -54.10 -19.43 106.35
N MET A 237 -53.44 -20.20 107.23
CA MET A 237 -52.35 -21.11 106.88
C MET A 237 -52.77 -22.29 105.98
N LYS A 238 -54.04 -22.68 105.96
CA LYS A 238 -54.56 -23.75 105.07
C LYS A 238 -54.83 -23.26 103.64
N ASN A 239 -55.06 -21.96 103.44
CA ASN A 239 -55.36 -21.41 102.13
C ASN A 239 -54.05 -21.07 101.39
N THR A 240 -53.45 -22.07 100.75
CA THR A 240 -52.12 -21.96 100.10
C THR A 240 -52.05 -20.88 99.02
N ASN A 241 -53.19 -20.44 98.48
CA ASN A 241 -53.25 -19.37 97.48
C ASN A 241 -52.98 -17.98 98.08
N ASN A 242 -53.25 -17.74 99.37
CA ASN A 242 -53.13 -16.41 99.98
C ASN A 242 -51.67 -15.96 100.11
N PHE A 243 -50.74 -16.90 100.26
CA PHE A 243 -49.31 -16.59 100.39
C PHE A 243 -48.54 -16.66 99.07
N SER A 244 -49.23 -16.92 97.95
CA SER A 244 -48.65 -16.91 96.59
C SER A 244 -47.34 -17.71 96.45
N GLY A 245 -47.16 -18.79 97.23
CA GLY A 245 -45.95 -19.62 97.24
C GLY A 245 -44.66 -18.93 97.73
N ASN A 246 -44.75 -17.72 98.30
CA ASN A 246 -43.57 -16.91 98.62
C ASN A 246 -43.14 -17.07 100.09
N GLN A 247 -41.92 -17.58 100.31
CA GLN A 247 -41.33 -17.86 101.62
C GLN A 247 -41.26 -16.59 102.51
N THR A 248 -41.15 -15.43 101.88
CA THR A 248 -41.12 -14.10 102.51
C THR A 248 -42.47 -13.70 103.13
N SER A 249 -43.58 -13.99 102.46
CA SER A 249 -44.93 -13.65 102.94
C SER A 249 -45.33 -14.48 104.16
N ILE A 250 -44.92 -15.75 104.17
CA ILE A 250 -45.07 -16.64 105.33
C ILE A 250 -44.21 -16.10 106.49
N GLY A 251 -42.98 -15.67 106.22
CA GLY A 251 -42.09 -15.08 107.22
C GLY A 251 -42.67 -13.83 107.88
N TYR A 252 -43.16 -12.86 107.08
CA TYR A 252 -43.80 -11.64 107.61
C TYR A 252 -45.04 -11.97 108.45
N PHE A 253 -45.91 -12.87 107.96
CA PHE A 253 -47.09 -13.28 108.70
C PHE A 253 -46.76 -13.91 110.07
N MET A 254 -45.67 -14.67 110.18
CA MET A 254 -45.25 -15.22 111.48
C MET A 254 -44.83 -14.11 112.46
N TYR A 255 -44.14 -13.06 111.99
CA TYR A 255 -43.83 -11.89 112.82
C TYR A 255 -45.08 -11.10 113.23
N PHE A 256 -46.03 -10.97 112.31
CA PHE A 256 -47.34 -10.37 112.58
C PHE A 256 -48.13 -11.19 113.59
N TYR A 257 -48.30 -12.49 113.39
CA TYR A 257 -49.04 -13.35 114.29
C TYR A 257 -48.43 -13.39 115.70
N ALA A 258 -47.09 -13.43 115.80
CA ALA A 258 -46.41 -13.36 117.09
C ALA A 258 -46.68 -12.03 117.83
N SER A 259 -46.74 -10.91 117.08
CA SER A 259 -47.04 -9.59 117.64
C SER A 259 -48.52 -9.45 118.01
N TRP A 260 -49.42 -9.89 117.12
CA TRP A 260 -50.86 -9.93 117.32
C TRP A 260 -51.25 -10.78 118.53
N SER A 261 -50.80 -12.03 118.57
CA SER A 261 -51.14 -12.97 119.64
C SER A 261 -50.69 -12.45 121.02
N LYS A 262 -49.54 -11.75 121.09
CA LYS A 262 -49.05 -11.09 122.31
C LYS A 262 -49.87 -9.87 122.73
N LEU A 263 -50.38 -9.08 121.77
CA LEU A 263 -51.23 -7.92 122.05
C LEU A 263 -52.64 -8.36 122.46
N VAL A 264 -53.15 -9.40 121.82
CA VAL A 264 -54.48 -9.95 122.07
C VAL A 264 -54.54 -10.76 123.36
N SER A 265 -53.48 -11.49 123.73
CA SER A 265 -53.42 -12.25 124.99
C SER A 265 -53.47 -11.37 126.26
N ASN A 266 -53.16 -10.08 126.12
CA ASN A 266 -53.12 -9.12 127.23
C ASN A 266 -54.40 -8.26 127.36
N ASN A 267 -55.38 -8.43 126.47
CA ASN A 267 -56.61 -7.63 126.45
C ASN A 267 -57.86 -8.49 126.72
N SER A 268 -58.81 -7.96 127.50
CA SER A 268 -60.05 -8.66 127.88
C SER A 268 -61.26 -8.30 127.01
N SER A 269 -61.11 -7.38 126.06
CA SER A 269 -62.13 -6.95 125.09
C SER A 269 -61.75 -7.34 123.66
N LEU A 270 -62.74 -7.38 122.75
CA LEU A 270 -62.46 -7.59 121.33
C LEU A 270 -61.42 -6.55 120.84
N PRO A 271 -60.35 -6.98 120.16
CA PRO A 271 -59.36 -6.07 119.59
C PRO A 271 -60.02 -5.10 118.61
N ASN A 272 -59.68 -3.82 118.69
CA ASN A 272 -60.09 -2.80 117.74
C ASN A 272 -59.08 -2.66 116.59
N SER A 273 -59.38 -1.83 115.59
CA SER A 273 -58.48 -1.53 114.46
C SER A 273 -57.09 -1.09 114.90
N ASP A 274 -56.97 -0.36 116.01
CA ASP A 274 -55.68 0.13 116.53
C ASP A 274 -54.77 -1.02 117.00
N THR A 275 -55.36 -2.13 117.45
CA THR A 275 -54.62 -3.34 117.82
C THR A 275 -54.02 -4.03 116.59
N LEU A 276 -54.73 -3.97 115.44
CA LEU A 276 -54.25 -4.48 114.16
C LEU A 276 -53.09 -3.64 113.64
N GLU A 277 -53.22 -2.31 113.65
CA GLU A 277 -52.15 -1.40 113.23
C GLU A 277 -50.90 -1.56 114.10
N SER A 278 -51.06 -1.64 115.42
CA SER A 278 -49.95 -1.88 116.34
C SER A 278 -49.25 -3.23 116.11
N ALA A 279 -49.99 -4.26 115.71
CA ALA A 279 -49.42 -5.56 115.38
C ALA A 279 -48.64 -5.51 114.05
N VAL A 280 -49.14 -4.78 113.06
CA VAL A 280 -48.49 -4.55 111.76
C VAL A 280 -47.17 -3.78 111.92
N ASP A 281 -47.16 -2.72 112.74
CA ASP A 281 -45.95 -1.91 113.02
C ASP A 281 -44.84 -2.73 113.71
N ASN A 282 -45.22 -3.53 114.71
CA ASN A 282 -44.29 -4.42 115.41
C ASN A 282 -43.77 -5.54 114.50
N ALA A 283 -44.64 -6.09 113.64
CA ALA A 283 -44.26 -7.08 112.64
C ALA A 283 -43.24 -6.50 111.65
N PHE A 284 -43.50 -5.29 111.15
CA PHE A 284 -42.63 -4.61 110.20
C PHE A 284 -41.26 -4.30 110.83
N THR A 285 -41.23 -3.80 112.06
CA THR A 285 -39.97 -3.50 112.76
C THR A 285 -39.06 -4.72 112.82
N ASN A 286 -39.60 -5.89 113.16
CA ASN A 286 -38.84 -7.14 113.21
C ASN A 286 -38.47 -7.69 111.83
N PHE A 287 -39.39 -7.58 110.86
CA PHE A 287 -39.17 -8.03 109.48
C PHE A 287 -38.14 -7.19 108.72
N SER A 288 -38.12 -5.88 108.98
CA SER A 288 -37.22 -4.91 108.33
C SER A 288 -35.75 -5.10 108.67
N ALA A 289 -35.41 -5.79 109.77
CA ALA A 289 -34.03 -6.02 110.21
C ALA A 289 -33.17 -6.80 109.18
N GLY A 290 -33.81 -7.59 108.30
CA GLY A 290 -33.15 -8.33 107.23
C GLY A 290 -33.09 -7.62 105.86
N MET A 291 -33.63 -6.40 105.75
CA MET A 291 -33.72 -5.65 104.50
C MET A 291 -32.56 -4.66 104.34
N ASN A 292 -32.21 -4.32 103.10
CA ASN A 292 -31.26 -3.23 102.84
C ASN A 292 -31.91 -1.85 103.09
N VAL A 293 -31.09 -0.81 103.24
CA VAL A 293 -31.56 0.56 103.60
C VAL A 293 -32.61 1.10 102.61
N GLN A 294 -32.47 0.79 101.32
CA GLN A 294 -33.42 1.25 100.29
C GLN A 294 -34.76 0.51 100.37
N GLN A 295 -34.73 -0.79 100.62
CA GLN A 295 -35.93 -1.61 100.85
C GLN A 295 -36.65 -1.19 102.14
N GLN A 296 -35.90 -0.92 103.22
CA GLN A 296 -36.48 -0.40 104.46
C GLN A 296 -37.18 0.94 104.23
N GLN A 297 -36.56 1.86 103.50
CA GLN A 297 -37.17 3.16 103.17
C GLN A 297 -38.43 3.01 102.32
N PHE A 298 -38.42 2.11 101.34
CA PHE A 298 -39.59 1.83 100.50
C PHE A 298 -40.77 1.29 101.32
N PHE A 299 -40.56 0.22 102.08
CA PHE A 299 -41.62 -0.37 102.89
C PHE A 299 -42.08 0.54 104.04
N TYR A 300 -41.18 1.34 104.63
CA TYR A 300 -41.56 2.33 105.64
C TYR A 300 -42.45 3.44 105.06
N SER A 301 -42.17 3.86 103.83
CA SER A 301 -43.00 4.85 103.12
C SER A 301 -44.39 4.29 102.83
N VAL A 302 -44.48 3.00 102.44
CA VAL A 302 -45.77 2.31 102.28
C VAL A 302 -46.49 2.17 103.62
N LEU A 303 -45.80 1.74 104.69
CA LEU A 303 -46.39 1.57 106.02
C LEU A 303 -46.94 2.87 106.62
N SER A 304 -46.19 3.98 106.48
CA SER A 304 -46.59 5.29 107.02
C SER A 304 -47.73 5.96 106.24
N SER A 305 -47.96 5.53 105.01
CA SER A 305 -48.95 6.15 104.12
C SER A 305 -50.22 5.31 103.96
N PHE A 306 -50.15 4.02 104.27
CA PHE A 306 -51.30 3.11 104.32
C PHE A 306 -51.69 2.78 105.75
N ASN A 307 -52.99 2.69 105.98
CA ASN A 307 -53.60 2.17 107.20
C ASN A 307 -54.77 1.26 106.83
N VAL A 308 -55.40 0.64 107.84
CA VAL A 308 -56.49 -0.33 107.64
C VAL A 308 -57.63 0.24 106.78
N THR A 309 -58.03 1.49 107.09
CA THR A 309 -59.18 2.15 106.45
C THR A 309 -58.89 2.57 105.01
N THR A 310 -57.68 3.10 104.76
CA THR A 310 -57.25 3.56 103.43
C THR A 310 -56.98 2.39 102.49
N TYR A 311 -56.53 1.23 103.01
CA TYR A 311 -56.30 0.04 102.19
C TYR A 311 -57.61 -0.60 101.67
N GLN A 312 -58.66 -0.61 102.50
CA GLN A 312 -59.98 -1.14 102.11
C GLN A 312 -60.67 -0.28 101.04
N ASN A 313 -60.45 1.04 101.03
CA ASN A 313 -61.01 1.93 100.03
C ASN A 313 -60.17 1.92 98.75
N ASN A 314 -60.62 1.18 97.75
CA ASN A 314 -59.93 1.06 96.45
C ASN A 314 -59.59 2.41 95.82
N SER A 315 -60.45 3.42 95.94
CA SER A 315 -60.24 4.75 95.34
C SER A 315 -59.13 5.53 96.06
N GLN A 316 -59.14 5.55 97.39
CA GLN A 316 -58.08 6.19 98.19
C GLN A 316 -56.76 5.42 98.10
N ARG A 317 -56.81 4.09 98.02
CA ARG A 317 -55.62 3.26 97.82
C ARG A 317 -54.95 3.59 96.49
N LEU A 318 -55.72 3.77 95.43
CA LEU A 318 -55.18 4.12 94.12
C LEU A 318 -54.48 5.49 94.16
N ASP A 319 -55.17 6.51 94.71
CA ASP A 319 -54.68 7.88 94.81
C ASP A 319 -53.41 7.99 95.68
N ILE A 320 -53.38 7.32 96.83
CA ILE A 320 -52.18 7.27 97.71
C ILE A 320 -51.05 6.48 97.06
N THR A 321 -51.35 5.38 96.36
CA THR A 321 -50.33 4.61 95.61
C THR A 321 -49.71 5.48 94.51
N GLU A 322 -50.53 6.26 93.82
CA GLU A 322 -50.11 7.21 92.80
C GLU A 322 -49.25 8.32 93.40
N GLN A 323 -49.66 8.90 94.53
CA GLN A 323 -48.87 9.91 95.26
C GLN A 323 -47.55 9.37 95.83
N LEU A 324 -47.53 8.13 96.32
CA LEU A 324 -46.31 7.45 96.77
C LEU A 324 -45.35 7.16 95.61
N ALA A 325 -45.89 6.72 94.47
CA ALA A 325 -45.10 6.53 93.26
C ALA A 325 -44.46 7.86 92.82
N LEU A 326 -45.19 8.98 92.96
CA LEU A 326 -44.70 10.34 92.74
C LEU A 326 -43.67 10.82 93.79
N SER A 327 -43.77 10.38 95.05
CA SER A 327 -42.88 10.84 96.13
C SER A 327 -41.59 10.03 96.26
N ILE A 328 -41.64 8.73 95.99
CA ILE A 328 -40.48 7.82 96.06
C ILE A 328 -39.53 8.07 94.87
N SER A 329 -40.04 8.63 93.78
CA SER A 329 -39.31 8.85 92.52
C SER A 329 -38.50 10.16 92.44
N SER A 330 -37.95 10.71 93.53
CA SER A 330 -36.89 11.76 93.42
C SER A 330 -36.18 12.08 94.74
N PRO A 331 -34.84 11.92 94.78
CA PRO A 331 -34.02 13.11 95.07
C PRO A 331 -32.99 13.43 93.97
N SER A 332 -33.16 12.92 92.74
CA SER A 332 -32.33 13.32 91.61
C SER A 332 -33.17 13.86 90.46
N SER A 333 -33.00 15.17 90.25
CA SER A 333 -33.34 15.96 89.07
C SER A 333 -34.70 16.66 89.07
N ALA A 334 -34.70 17.85 89.70
CA ALA A 334 -35.57 18.98 89.38
C ALA A 334 -35.54 19.44 87.90
N VAL A 335 -34.91 18.67 86.99
CA VAL A 335 -34.80 18.94 85.56
C VAL A 335 -36.07 18.47 84.82
N GLU A 336 -36.72 17.38 85.26
CA GLU A 336 -37.88 16.83 84.54
C GLU A 336 -39.21 17.55 84.86
N ARG A 337 -39.33 18.18 86.03
CA ARG A 337 -40.51 19.01 86.36
C ARG A 337 -40.50 20.34 85.59
N LEU A 338 -39.32 20.89 85.31
CA LEU A 338 -39.14 22.06 84.45
C LEU A 338 -39.42 21.70 82.98
N ILE A 339 -39.09 20.48 82.54
CA ILE A 339 -39.41 20.02 81.19
C ILE A 339 -40.92 19.76 81.06
N PHE A 340 -41.57 19.03 81.97
CA PHE A 340 -43.03 18.80 81.89
C PHE A 340 -43.83 20.11 81.95
N ASN A 341 -43.50 21.02 82.89
CA ASN A 341 -44.16 22.33 82.95
C ASN A 341 -43.82 23.21 81.75
N SER A 342 -42.59 23.22 81.24
CA SER A 342 -42.28 23.98 80.01
C SER A 342 -42.91 23.37 78.76
N THR A 343 -43.19 22.07 78.74
CA THR A 343 -43.85 21.37 77.62
C THR A 343 -45.36 21.58 77.68
N PHE A 344 -45.97 21.54 78.87
CA PHE A 344 -47.38 21.82 79.09
C PHE A 344 -47.70 23.31 78.94
N GLU A 345 -46.85 24.21 79.44
CA GLU A 345 -47.02 25.66 79.25
C GLU A 345 -46.68 26.09 77.81
N ASN A 346 -45.73 25.47 77.10
CA ASN A 346 -45.58 25.68 75.65
C ASN A 346 -46.77 25.13 74.86
N PHE A 347 -47.41 24.05 75.33
CA PHE A 347 -48.63 23.52 74.72
C PHE A 347 -49.81 24.50 74.89
N ILE A 348 -50.01 25.05 76.10
CA ILE A 348 -51.04 26.06 76.36
C ILE A 348 -50.74 27.41 75.68
N SER A 349 -49.46 27.77 75.52
CA SER A 349 -49.09 29.12 75.03
C SER A 349 -48.91 29.24 73.52
N ASN A 350 -48.83 28.15 72.73
CA ASN A 350 -49.04 28.10 71.27
C ASN A 350 -48.83 26.68 70.65
N GLY A 351 -49.02 25.60 71.42
CA GLY A 351 -48.90 24.24 70.90
C GLY A 351 -50.12 23.81 70.08
N SER A 352 -49.90 23.13 68.96
CA SER A 352 -50.97 22.66 68.10
C SER A 352 -51.72 21.49 68.76
N LEU A 353 -53.06 21.58 68.80
CA LEU A 353 -53.97 20.50 69.22
C LEU A 353 -53.67 19.15 68.54
N ILE A 354 -53.04 19.21 67.37
CA ILE A 354 -52.73 18.09 66.48
C ILE A 354 -51.70 17.14 67.10
N SER A 355 -50.68 17.65 67.80
CA SER A 355 -49.66 16.80 68.44
C SER A 355 -50.18 16.05 69.67
N LEU A 356 -51.19 16.58 70.36
CA LEU A 356 -51.85 15.89 71.47
C LEU A 356 -52.84 14.83 70.95
N SER A 357 -53.57 15.14 69.87
CA SER A 357 -54.55 14.24 69.25
C SER A 357 -53.94 13.03 68.54
N ALA A 358 -52.77 13.18 67.89
CA ALA A 358 -52.11 12.08 67.17
C ALA A 358 -51.66 10.94 68.11
N ASN A 359 -51.22 11.27 69.33
CA ASN A 359 -50.83 10.28 70.33
C ASN A 359 -52.05 9.59 70.99
N ILE A 360 -53.14 10.31 71.22
CA ILE A 360 -54.36 9.74 71.82
C ILE A 360 -55.06 8.79 70.82
N THR A 361 -55.12 9.16 69.53
CA THR A 361 -55.77 8.37 68.48
C THR A 361 -55.00 7.06 68.17
N GLY A 362 -53.66 7.10 68.18
CA GLY A 362 -52.84 5.89 68.00
C GLY A 362 -52.97 4.88 69.14
N THR A 363 -53.33 5.32 70.34
CA THR A 363 -53.54 4.45 71.51
C THR A 363 -54.97 3.89 71.58
N LEU A 364 -55.95 4.64 71.05
CA LEU A 364 -57.35 4.24 70.92
C LEU A 364 -57.55 3.10 69.90
N LEU A 365 -56.86 3.16 68.75
CA LEU A 365 -56.97 2.17 67.66
C LEU A 365 -56.30 0.81 67.98
N SER A 366 -55.41 0.76 68.97
CA SER A 366 -54.58 -0.43 69.26
C SER A 366 -55.02 -1.25 70.46
N SER A 367 -56.00 -0.79 71.25
CA SER A 367 -56.48 -1.54 72.42
C SER A 367 -57.96 -1.90 72.28
N ASN A 368 -58.23 -3.20 72.13
CA ASN A 368 -59.59 -3.74 72.01
C ASN A 368 -60.27 -3.83 73.40
N ASN A 369 -60.27 -2.72 74.15
CA ASN A 369 -60.71 -2.63 75.54
C ASN A 369 -62.12 -2.01 75.62
N THR A 370 -63.07 -2.77 76.15
CA THR A 370 -64.49 -2.38 76.27
C THR A 370 -64.72 -1.11 77.09
N ALA A 371 -63.85 -0.80 78.07
CA ALA A 371 -63.96 0.44 78.85
C ALA A 371 -63.68 1.71 78.02
N ILE A 372 -62.84 1.59 77.00
CA ILE A 372 -62.45 2.71 76.12
C ILE A 372 -63.51 2.93 75.03
N SER A 373 -64.10 1.84 74.54
CA SER A 373 -65.28 1.89 73.67
C SER A 373 -66.47 2.54 74.36
N GLU A 374 -66.75 2.17 75.62
CA GLU A 374 -67.81 2.78 76.43
C GLU A 374 -67.55 4.26 76.72
N PHE A 375 -66.31 4.65 77.05
CA PHE A 375 -65.91 6.04 77.29
C PHE A 375 -65.99 6.92 76.03
N THR A 376 -65.58 6.40 74.88
CA THR A 376 -65.62 7.12 73.59
C THR A 376 -67.06 7.34 73.15
N ASN A 377 -67.89 6.29 73.25
CA ASN A 377 -69.30 6.34 72.92
C ASN A 377 -70.09 7.21 73.92
N SER A 378 -69.74 7.21 75.21
CA SER A 378 -70.42 8.03 76.23
C SER A 378 -70.09 9.52 76.14
N THR A 379 -68.88 9.88 75.69
CA THR A 379 -68.39 11.25 75.73
C THR A 379 -68.60 11.98 74.40
N PHE A 380 -68.56 11.25 73.27
CA PHE A 380 -68.62 11.85 71.93
C PHE A 380 -69.73 11.28 71.03
N GLY A 381 -70.48 10.27 71.49
CA GLY A 381 -71.67 9.75 70.81
C GLY A 381 -71.42 8.93 69.55
N GLU A 382 -70.15 8.62 69.24
CA GLU A 382 -69.71 7.88 68.06
C GLU A 382 -68.90 6.63 68.48
N THR A 383 -68.79 5.65 67.58
CA THR A 383 -67.91 4.50 67.81
C THR A 383 -66.43 4.89 67.65
N PRO A 384 -65.49 4.21 68.34
CA PRO A 384 -64.06 4.50 68.22
C PRO A 384 -63.51 4.51 66.78
N GLU A 385 -64.11 3.72 65.87
CA GLU A 385 -63.74 3.67 64.46
C GLU A 385 -64.29 4.85 63.65
N GLU A 386 -65.51 5.33 63.94
CA GLU A 386 -66.09 6.51 63.27
C GLU A 386 -65.37 7.80 63.66
N PHE A 387 -64.98 7.94 64.93
CA PHE A 387 -64.20 9.07 65.42
C PHE A 387 -62.80 9.13 64.78
N ALA A 388 -62.15 7.98 64.60
CA ALA A 388 -60.85 7.90 63.94
C ALA A 388 -60.91 8.33 62.46
N LEU A 389 -61.95 7.90 61.74
CA LEU A 389 -62.14 8.21 60.31
C LEU A 389 -62.53 9.68 60.05
N SER A 390 -63.29 10.32 60.95
CA SER A 390 -63.63 11.74 60.80
C SER A 390 -62.40 12.64 61.00
N PHE A 391 -61.50 12.24 61.91
CA PHE A 391 -60.32 13.02 62.28
C PHE A 391 -59.15 12.89 61.29
N GLU A 392 -59.01 11.74 60.62
CA GLU A 392 -57.95 11.48 59.61
C GLU A 392 -58.08 12.36 58.34
N SER A 393 -59.25 12.97 58.13
CA SER A 393 -59.53 13.80 56.95
C SER A 393 -59.11 15.28 57.07
N SER A 394 -58.47 15.70 58.17
CA SER A 394 -58.11 17.11 58.43
C SER A 394 -56.59 17.36 58.29
N PRO A 395 -56.11 18.22 57.37
CA PRO A 395 -54.70 18.24 56.97
C PRO A 395 -53.89 19.37 57.63
N HIS A 396 -53.08 19.15 58.69
CA HIS A 396 -52.06 20.16 59.09
C HIS A 396 -50.83 19.59 59.81
N VAL A 397 -49.65 19.68 59.18
CA VAL A 397 -48.34 19.79 59.85
C VAL A 397 -47.59 21.00 59.26
N ASN A 398 -46.96 21.79 60.15
CA ASN A 398 -46.38 23.10 59.94
C ASN A 398 -44.94 23.03 59.34
N ASN A 399 -44.75 23.63 58.15
CA ASN A 399 -43.49 23.61 57.38
C ASN A 399 -42.28 24.29 58.06
N SER A 400 -42.48 25.15 59.05
CA SER A 400 -41.38 25.94 59.64
C SER A 400 -40.46 25.15 60.58
N PHE A 401 -40.94 24.07 61.19
CA PHE A 401 -40.13 23.17 62.03
C PHE A 401 -39.18 22.31 61.16
N VAL A 402 -39.65 21.91 59.98
CA VAL A 402 -38.87 21.15 59.01
C VAL A 402 -37.79 22.03 58.37
N GLU A 403 -38.11 23.28 58.01
CA GLU A 403 -37.10 24.25 57.52
C GLU A 403 -36.03 24.60 58.56
N GLY A 404 -36.39 24.69 59.85
CA GLY A 404 -35.45 25.03 60.93
C GLY A 404 -34.35 23.98 61.15
N GLN A 405 -34.65 22.69 60.93
CA GLN A 405 -33.67 21.62 61.03
C GLN A 405 -32.86 21.43 59.73
N MET A 406 -33.44 21.76 58.57
CA MET A 406 -32.72 21.72 57.28
C MET A 406 -31.71 22.88 57.10
N ASN A 407 -31.86 23.99 57.85
CA ASN A 407 -31.02 25.19 57.74
C ASN A 407 -29.81 25.25 58.71
N SER A 408 -29.34 24.12 59.24
CA SER A 408 -27.95 24.08 59.74
C SER A 408 -26.99 24.11 58.54
N SER A 409 -26.16 25.14 58.48
CA SER A 409 -25.47 25.68 57.29
C SER A 409 -24.46 24.78 56.55
N LEU A 410 -24.43 23.48 56.85
CA LEU A 410 -23.68 22.47 56.09
C LEU A 410 -24.55 21.67 55.12
N LEU A 411 -25.86 21.51 55.38
CA LEU A 411 -26.71 20.63 54.58
C LEU A 411 -27.24 21.28 53.29
N SER A 412 -27.72 22.52 53.34
CA SER A 412 -28.33 23.15 52.16
C SER A 412 -27.32 23.38 51.02
N THR A 413 -26.05 23.64 51.33
CA THR A 413 -24.99 23.83 50.33
C THR A 413 -24.62 22.51 49.67
N SER A 414 -24.42 21.44 50.44
CA SER A 414 -24.09 20.11 49.89
C SER A 414 -25.27 19.45 49.18
N MET A 415 -26.50 19.59 49.67
CA MET A 415 -27.70 19.14 48.94
C MET A 415 -27.92 19.96 47.66
N SER A 416 -27.66 21.28 47.71
CA SER A 416 -27.86 22.15 46.55
C SER A 416 -26.81 21.95 45.45
N GLU A 417 -25.56 21.72 45.82
CA GLU A 417 -24.51 21.32 44.88
C GLU A 417 -24.77 19.92 44.32
N PHE A 418 -25.26 18.97 45.14
CA PHE A 418 -25.57 17.62 44.66
C PHE A 418 -26.76 17.61 43.70
N TYR A 419 -27.92 18.22 44.02
CA TYR A 419 -29.05 18.26 43.07
C TYR A 419 -28.70 19.02 41.79
N ARG A 420 -27.90 20.10 41.88
CA ARG A 420 -27.44 20.86 40.70
C ARG A 420 -26.46 20.05 39.85
N SER A 421 -25.58 19.28 40.48
CA SER A 421 -24.64 18.41 39.76
C SER A 421 -25.33 17.26 39.03
N VAL A 422 -26.51 16.86 39.49
CA VAL A 422 -27.30 15.74 38.96
C VAL A 422 -28.45 16.21 38.03
N ASN A 423 -28.70 17.52 37.97
CA ASN A 423 -29.72 18.18 37.16
C ASN A 423 -31.12 17.52 37.29
N MET A 424 -31.58 17.34 38.52
CA MET A 424 -32.82 16.64 38.88
C MET A 424 -33.87 17.61 39.46
N PRO A 425 -35.18 17.50 39.11
CA PRO A 425 -36.26 18.22 39.74
C PRO A 425 -36.25 17.98 41.24
N MET A 426 -36.26 19.10 41.97
CA MET A 426 -36.13 19.11 43.42
C MET A 426 -37.18 18.21 44.10
N ASN A 427 -38.41 18.18 43.58
CA ASN A 427 -39.49 17.33 44.06
C ASN A 427 -39.20 15.82 43.93
N VAL A 428 -38.63 15.37 42.80
CA VAL A 428 -38.28 13.95 42.59
C VAL A 428 -37.08 13.57 43.47
N PHE A 429 -36.10 14.48 43.62
CA PHE A 429 -34.94 14.29 44.49
C PHE A 429 -35.34 14.12 45.97
N TYR A 430 -36.22 14.98 46.49
CA TYR A 430 -36.73 14.88 47.85
C TYR A 430 -37.65 13.66 48.06
N SER A 431 -38.50 13.30 47.09
CA SER A 431 -39.42 12.16 47.21
C SER A 431 -38.73 10.80 47.29
N GLY A 432 -37.63 10.59 46.54
CA GLY A 432 -36.84 9.36 46.62
C GLY A 432 -36.01 9.24 47.89
N ILE A 433 -35.60 10.38 48.50
CA ILE A 433 -34.91 10.39 49.79
C ILE A 433 -35.89 10.04 50.92
N LEU A 434 -37.11 10.58 50.88
CA LEU A 434 -38.14 10.37 51.90
C LEU A 434 -38.79 8.98 51.86
N SER A 435 -38.88 8.36 50.68
CA SER A 435 -39.47 7.02 50.52
C SER A 435 -38.50 5.86 50.80
N ASN A 436 -37.21 6.15 51.04
CA ASN A 436 -36.12 5.17 51.15
C ASN A 436 -36.07 4.17 49.97
N ASP A 437 -36.62 4.56 48.82
CA ASP A 437 -36.72 3.73 47.62
C ASP A 437 -35.80 4.28 46.53
N THR A 438 -34.58 3.74 46.52
CA THR A 438 -33.55 4.08 45.53
C THR A 438 -33.95 3.70 44.09
N SER A 439 -35.01 2.91 43.91
CA SER A 439 -35.50 2.55 42.57
C SER A 439 -36.11 3.72 41.81
N GLN A 440 -36.67 4.71 42.51
CA GLN A 440 -37.25 5.92 41.88
C GLN A 440 -36.18 6.82 41.26
N PHE A 441 -34.99 6.88 41.84
CA PHE A 441 -33.85 7.57 41.25
C PHE A 441 -33.39 6.90 39.97
N LYS A 442 -33.45 5.56 39.92
CA LYS A 442 -32.99 4.77 38.78
C LYS A 442 -33.72 5.14 37.49
N GLN A 443 -35.05 5.31 37.54
CA GLN A 443 -35.86 5.73 36.40
C GLN A 443 -35.50 7.15 35.93
N TYR A 444 -35.34 8.10 36.87
CA TYR A 444 -35.00 9.48 36.54
C TYR A 444 -33.58 9.62 35.95
N PHE A 445 -32.60 8.88 36.48
CA PHE A 445 -31.26 8.84 35.89
C PHE A 445 -31.25 8.20 34.50
N VAL A 446 -32.11 7.21 34.24
CA VAL A 446 -32.31 6.62 32.91
C VAL A 446 -32.96 7.62 31.95
N ASP A 447 -33.99 8.34 32.39
CA ASP A 447 -34.74 9.30 31.56
C ASP A 447 -33.97 10.62 31.32
N SER A 448 -33.24 11.12 32.31
CA SER A 448 -32.36 12.30 32.20
C SER A 448 -31.10 11.99 31.36
N ALA A 449 -30.57 10.76 31.47
CA ALA A 449 -29.59 10.26 30.51
C ALA A 449 -30.19 10.16 29.10
N ALA A 450 -31.42 9.64 28.96
CA ALA A 450 -32.11 9.51 27.67
C ALA A 450 -32.43 10.86 26.99
N SER A 451 -32.78 11.92 27.74
CA SER A 451 -33.04 13.24 27.16
C SER A 451 -31.76 13.97 26.74
N GLY A 452 -30.68 13.87 27.52
CA GLY A 452 -29.35 14.35 27.10
C GLY A 452 -28.76 13.53 25.94
N LEU A 453 -29.12 12.25 25.85
CA LEU A 453 -28.80 11.36 24.73
C LEU A 453 -29.58 11.69 23.46
N ASN A 454 -30.77 12.32 23.50
CA ASN A 454 -31.54 12.69 22.30
C ASN A 454 -30.90 13.88 21.53
N GLU A 455 -30.36 14.87 22.26
CA GLU A 455 -29.64 16.00 21.66
C GLU A 455 -28.29 15.53 21.05
N LEU A 456 -27.63 14.55 21.69
CA LEU A 456 -26.46 13.83 21.16
C LEU A 456 -26.80 12.80 20.06
N ALA A 457 -28.00 12.20 20.08
CA ALA A 457 -28.47 11.23 19.08
C ALA A 457 -28.66 11.91 17.71
N SER A 458 -29.09 13.17 17.70
CA SER A 458 -29.16 13.97 16.47
C SER A 458 -27.78 14.24 15.84
N THR A 459 -26.70 14.15 16.63
CA THR A 459 -25.31 14.23 16.15
C THR A 459 -24.72 12.85 15.77
N LEU A 460 -25.36 11.75 16.19
CA LEU A 460 -24.90 10.36 16.09
C LEU A 460 -25.59 9.50 15.01
N ASP A 461 -26.42 10.08 14.14
CA ASP A 461 -26.71 9.54 12.80
C ASP A 461 -25.41 9.43 11.95
N LYS A 462 -24.32 10.00 12.49
CA LYS A 462 -22.91 9.72 12.19
C LYS A 462 -22.27 8.95 13.37
N ASN A 463 -22.33 7.61 13.33
CA ASN A 463 -21.59 6.64 14.17
C ASN A 463 -22.06 6.36 15.63
N SER A 464 -22.99 5.42 15.77
CA SER A 464 -22.94 4.24 16.68
C SER A 464 -22.10 4.33 17.98
N SER A 465 -22.48 5.17 18.96
CA SER A 465 -21.79 5.23 20.27
C SER A 465 -22.69 5.02 21.51
N SER A 466 -24.02 4.97 21.35
CA SER A 466 -24.99 4.73 22.42
C SER A 466 -25.18 3.24 22.77
N VAL A 467 -24.87 2.32 21.84
CA VAL A 467 -24.68 0.89 22.17
C VAL A 467 -23.33 0.67 22.87
N VAL A 468 -22.33 1.50 22.55
CA VAL A 468 -20.96 1.43 23.06
C VAL A 468 -20.83 1.88 24.52
N SER A 469 -21.60 2.89 24.93
CA SER A 469 -21.61 3.37 26.31
C SER A 469 -22.41 2.46 27.28
N MET A 470 -23.42 1.73 26.79
CA MET A 470 -24.20 0.79 27.62
C MET A 470 -23.42 -0.49 28.00
N PHE A 471 -22.49 -0.96 27.16
CA PHE A 471 -21.72 -2.19 27.39
C PHE A 471 -20.38 -1.95 28.13
N LEU A 472 -19.80 -0.74 28.05
CA LEU A 472 -18.58 -0.37 28.78
C LEU A 472 -18.81 -0.09 30.28
N SER A 473 -20.06 0.06 30.71
CA SER A 473 -20.44 0.27 32.11
C SER A 473 -20.63 -1.03 32.93
N LEU A 474 -20.49 -2.21 32.31
CA LEU A 474 -20.71 -3.53 32.95
C LEU A 474 -19.42 -4.32 33.31
N GLY A 475 -18.30 -3.63 33.52
CA GLY A 475 -17.14 -4.19 34.21
C GLY A 475 -16.17 -5.04 33.36
N SER A 476 -14.97 -5.22 33.91
CA SER A 476 -13.72 -5.76 33.34
C SER A 476 -13.80 -7.16 32.71
N SER A 477 -14.54 -7.28 31.61
CA SER A 477 -14.77 -8.56 30.92
C SER A 477 -14.94 -8.37 29.41
N LYS A 478 -15.01 -9.50 28.70
CA LYS A 478 -15.17 -9.74 27.25
C LYS A 478 -16.05 -8.73 26.46
N SER A 479 -16.92 -8.00 27.13
CA SER A 479 -17.83 -6.98 26.58
C SER A 479 -17.15 -5.73 26.00
N ALA A 480 -16.03 -5.27 26.57
CA ALA A 480 -15.28 -4.12 26.02
C ALA A 480 -14.54 -4.48 24.71
N MET A 481 -14.15 -5.75 24.57
CA MET A 481 -13.63 -6.29 23.31
C MET A 481 -14.75 -6.30 22.27
N ASN A 482 -15.91 -6.92 22.53
CA ASN A 482 -17.03 -7.00 21.57
C ASN A 482 -17.49 -5.63 21.00
N LEU A 483 -17.36 -4.56 21.78
CA LEU A 483 -17.66 -3.21 21.32
C LEU A 483 -16.56 -2.58 20.47
N THR A 484 -15.30 -2.73 20.90
CA THR A 484 -14.16 -2.34 20.08
C THR A 484 -14.20 -3.09 18.75
N GLU A 485 -14.59 -4.37 18.79
CA GLU A 485 -14.82 -5.22 17.63
C GLU A 485 -15.94 -4.69 16.72
N SER A 486 -17.10 -4.34 17.29
CA SER A 486 -18.24 -3.80 16.54
C SER A 486 -17.92 -2.46 15.89
N PHE A 487 -17.20 -1.57 16.59
CA PHE A 487 -16.75 -0.29 16.06
C PHE A 487 -15.69 -0.46 14.96
N LEU A 488 -14.68 -1.31 15.19
CA LEU A 488 -13.67 -1.64 14.18
C LEU A 488 -14.33 -2.22 12.91
N THR A 489 -15.33 -3.09 13.08
CA THR A 489 -16.10 -3.67 11.99
C THR A 489 -16.91 -2.62 11.23
N ALA A 490 -17.49 -1.63 11.91
CA ALA A 490 -18.31 -0.59 11.31
C ALA A 490 -17.50 0.56 10.67
N HIS A 491 -16.42 1.00 11.32
CA HIS A 491 -15.61 2.14 10.91
C HIS A 491 -14.65 1.79 9.77
N PHE A 492 -14.13 0.56 9.78
CA PHE A 492 -13.28 0.03 8.72
C PHE A 492 -14.07 -0.88 7.76
N LYS A 493 -15.41 -0.86 7.84
CA LYS A 493 -16.28 -1.46 6.83
C LYS A 493 -15.99 -0.75 5.51
N ASP A 494 -15.52 -1.50 4.52
CA ASP A 494 -15.23 -1.00 3.17
C ASP A 494 -14.03 -0.02 3.08
N TYR A 495 -13.10 -0.07 4.04
CA TYR A 495 -11.85 0.69 3.94
C TYR A 495 -11.02 0.16 2.74
N PRO A 496 -10.50 1.03 1.83
CA PRO A 496 -9.94 0.58 0.56
C PRO A 496 -8.58 -0.15 0.70
N TYR A 497 -7.95 -0.03 1.87
CA TYR A 497 -6.59 -0.52 2.15
C TYR A 497 -6.58 -1.90 2.86
N PHE A 498 -7.57 -2.19 3.71
CA PHE A 498 -7.65 -3.43 4.50
C PHE A 498 -9.05 -3.62 5.09
N THR A 499 -9.35 -4.85 5.48
CA THR A 499 -10.56 -5.26 6.21
C THR A 499 -10.15 -5.94 7.51
N ILE A 500 -11.00 -5.87 8.52
CA ILE A 500 -10.74 -6.51 9.81
C ILE A 500 -11.57 -7.80 9.84
N SER A 501 -10.88 -8.93 9.62
CA SER A 501 -11.49 -10.26 9.52
C SER A 501 -11.83 -10.86 10.87
N ASN A 502 -11.00 -10.59 11.89
CA ASN A 502 -11.24 -11.00 13.27
C ASN A 502 -10.90 -9.84 14.24
N PRO A 503 -11.86 -8.93 14.47
CA PRO A 503 -11.62 -7.75 15.29
C PRO A 503 -11.19 -8.10 16.73
N ALA A 504 -11.63 -9.24 17.27
CA ALA A 504 -11.30 -9.69 18.63
C ALA A 504 -9.82 -10.01 18.77
N GLN A 505 -9.31 -10.69 17.76
CA GLN A 505 -7.93 -11.11 17.65
C GLN A 505 -7.01 -9.91 17.43
N PHE A 506 -7.42 -8.96 16.58
CA PHE A 506 -6.72 -7.69 16.39
C PHE A 506 -6.55 -6.92 17.69
N VAL A 507 -7.63 -6.66 18.42
CA VAL A 507 -7.58 -5.96 19.72
C VAL A 507 -6.69 -6.69 20.72
N SER A 508 -6.79 -8.02 20.80
CA SER A 508 -5.97 -8.82 21.71
C SER A 508 -4.46 -8.77 21.39
N SER A 509 -4.11 -8.72 20.10
CA SER A 509 -2.73 -8.60 19.62
C SER A 509 -2.18 -7.19 19.88
N SER A 510 -2.96 -6.14 19.65
CA SER A 510 -2.56 -4.75 19.94
C SER A 510 -2.33 -4.49 21.43
N VAL A 511 -3.15 -5.10 22.30
CA VAL A 511 -3.04 -4.98 23.77
C VAL A 511 -1.82 -5.72 24.33
N LYS A 512 -1.50 -6.92 23.82
CA LYS A 512 -0.36 -7.73 24.30
C LYS A 512 1.00 -7.07 24.09
N VAL A 513 1.11 -6.15 23.14
CA VAL A 513 2.42 -5.70 22.63
C VAL A 513 2.70 -4.21 22.97
N ASN A 514 1.86 -3.54 23.77
CA ASN A 514 2.09 -2.15 24.22
C ASN A 514 2.41 -1.17 23.06
N GLY A 515 1.89 -1.42 21.86
CA GLY A 515 2.19 -0.64 20.67
C GLY A 515 3.54 -0.92 19.99
N ASN A 516 4.31 -1.93 20.42
CA ASN A 516 5.47 -2.37 19.65
C ASN A 516 5.01 -3.13 18.39
N VAL A 517 5.20 -2.48 17.25
CA VAL A 517 4.81 -2.91 15.91
C VAL A 517 5.42 -4.27 15.49
N SER A 518 6.37 -4.82 16.28
CA SER A 518 7.17 -6.01 15.95
C SER A 518 6.37 -7.26 15.59
N SER A 519 5.25 -7.55 16.26
CA SER A 519 4.43 -8.75 15.95
C SER A 519 3.59 -8.62 14.66
N LEU A 520 3.24 -7.40 14.27
CA LEU A 520 2.61 -7.10 12.97
C LEU A 520 3.66 -7.01 11.85
N VAL A 521 4.88 -6.65 12.24
CA VAL A 521 6.10 -6.68 11.43
C VAL A 521 6.54 -8.11 11.09
N ASP A 522 6.32 -9.08 11.98
CA ASP A 522 6.57 -10.51 11.75
C ASP A 522 5.65 -11.12 10.66
N GLY A 523 4.77 -10.30 10.06
CA GLY A 523 3.96 -10.63 8.89
C GLY A 523 2.69 -11.41 9.20
N ASN A 524 2.40 -11.75 10.45
CA ASN A 524 1.23 -12.56 10.78
C ASN A 524 -0.08 -11.76 10.88
N TYR A 525 -0.38 -10.96 9.85
CA TYR A 525 -1.57 -10.10 9.77
C TYR A 525 -2.88 -10.89 9.95
N SER A 526 -2.92 -12.11 9.42
CA SER A 526 -4.02 -13.05 9.61
C SER A 526 -4.17 -13.47 11.08
N GLU A 527 -3.07 -13.73 11.79
CA GLU A 527 -3.08 -13.98 13.24
C GLU A 527 -3.35 -12.73 14.08
N ALA A 528 -3.22 -11.54 13.50
CA ALA A 528 -3.69 -10.28 14.08
C ALA A 528 -5.10 -9.90 13.61
N GLY A 529 -5.82 -10.74 12.86
CA GLY A 529 -7.20 -10.46 12.42
C GLY A 529 -7.35 -9.36 11.36
N ILE A 530 -6.27 -8.92 10.71
CA ILE A 530 -6.28 -7.95 9.60
C ILE A 530 -6.14 -8.69 8.27
N SER A 531 -7.03 -8.40 7.32
CA SER A 531 -6.94 -8.84 5.93
C SER A 531 -6.66 -7.64 5.04
N LEU A 532 -5.49 -7.59 4.42
CA LEU A 532 -5.11 -6.48 3.55
C LEU A 532 -5.92 -6.52 2.25
N SER A 533 -6.38 -5.35 1.78
CA SER A 533 -7.03 -5.25 0.47
C SER A 533 -6.00 -5.55 -0.60
N SER A 534 -6.33 -6.49 -1.47
CA SER A 534 -5.42 -6.95 -2.53
C SER A 534 -4.98 -5.77 -3.42
N SER A 535 -5.87 -4.82 -3.70
CA SER A 535 -5.58 -3.67 -4.58
C SER A 535 -4.46 -2.76 -4.10
N LEU A 536 -4.14 -2.74 -2.80
CA LEU A 536 -3.09 -1.88 -2.27
C LEU A 536 -1.70 -2.40 -2.55
N PHE A 537 -1.56 -3.71 -2.52
CA PHE A 537 -0.30 -4.39 -2.68
C PHE A 537 -0.09 -4.85 -4.11
N HIS A 538 -1.13 -4.99 -4.93
CA HIS A 538 -1.01 -5.48 -6.32
C HIS A 538 -0.01 -4.73 -7.20
N SER A 539 0.36 -3.48 -6.89
CA SER A 539 1.43 -2.77 -7.60
C SER A 539 2.85 -3.24 -7.21
N LEU A 540 3.00 -3.86 -6.04
CA LEU A 540 4.29 -4.28 -5.47
C LEU A 540 4.30 -5.75 -4.99
N VAL A 541 3.18 -6.47 -5.00
CA VAL A 541 3.03 -7.85 -4.55
C VAL A 541 2.15 -8.56 -5.59
N PRO A 542 2.62 -9.67 -6.17
CA PRO A 542 1.85 -10.41 -7.16
C PRO A 542 0.59 -11.05 -6.55
N PRO A 543 -0.46 -11.33 -7.36
CA PRO A 543 -1.76 -11.81 -6.86
C PRO A 543 -1.72 -13.16 -6.13
N ASP A 544 -0.72 -13.99 -6.42
CA ASP A 544 -0.49 -15.30 -5.81
C ASP A 544 0.36 -15.21 -4.52
N PHE A 545 0.79 -14.02 -4.13
CA PHE A 545 1.66 -13.74 -2.99
C PHE A 545 3.02 -14.45 -3.03
N SER A 546 3.48 -14.89 -4.21
CA SER A 546 4.74 -15.65 -4.38
C SER A 546 6.02 -14.79 -4.31
N GLY A 547 5.94 -13.56 -3.79
CA GLY A 547 7.06 -12.62 -3.73
C GLY A 547 6.64 -11.18 -3.49
N TYR A 548 7.56 -10.23 -3.69
CA TYR A 548 7.29 -8.79 -3.66
C TYR A 548 8.35 -7.98 -4.43
N MET A 549 7.98 -6.79 -4.87
CA MET A 549 8.80 -5.82 -5.57
C MET A 549 9.26 -4.72 -4.61
N VAL A 550 10.52 -4.31 -4.75
CA VAL A 550 11.09 -3.15 -4.08
C VAL A 550 11.62 -2.20 -5.16
N ILE A 551 11.08 -0.98 -5.19
CA ILE A 551 11.53 0.05 -6.13
C ILE A 551 12.58 0.90 -5.43
N ILE A 552 13.76 1.04 -6.04
CA ILE A 552 14.86 1.84 -5.49
C ILE A 552 15.15 2.99 -6.46
N ASP A 553 14.82 4.21 -6.06
CA ASP A 553 15.07 5.41 -6.85
C ASP A 553 16.50 5.91 -6.63
N PHE A 554 17.20 6.26 -7.71
CA PHE A 554 18.56 6.78 -7.67
C PHE A 554 18.64 8.21 -8.21
N THR A 555 19.60 8.98 -7.69
CA THR A 555 19.98 10.32 -8.15
C THR A 555 21.50 10.37 -8.36
N PRO A 556 22.02 10.38 -9.61
CA PRO A 556 21.29 10.36 -10.87
C PRO A 556 20.58 9.02 -11.09
N SER A 557 19.54 9.07 -11.88
CA SER A 557 18.67 7.93 -12.14
C SER A 557 19.25 6.77 -12.93
N ARG A 558 20.34 7.03 -13.65
CA ARG A 558 21.11 6.02 -14.36
C ARG A 558 22.33 5.67 -13.52
N LEU A 559 22.45 4.39 -13.21
CA LEU A 559 23.63 3.84 -12.54
C LEU A 559 24.75 3.61 -13.55
N SER A 560 25.96 4.02 -13.19
CA SER A 560 27.18 3.68 -13.92
C SER A 560 27.54 2.20 -13.76
N ASN A 561 28.37 1.66 -14.67
CA ASN A 561 28.79 0.25 -14.61
C ASN A 561 29.49 -0.11 -13.29
N SER A 562 30.24 0.82 -12.69
CA SER A 562 30.81 0.63 -11.36
C SER A 562 29.73 0.55 -10.28
N GLN A 563 28.74 1.43 -10.30
CA GLN A 563 27.61 1.39 -9.35
C GLN A 563 26.77 0.11 -9.52
N LEU A 564 26.52 -0.34 -10.75
CA LEU A 564 25.83 -1.59 -11.03
C LEU A 564 26.59 -2.81 -10.52
N SER A 565 27.93 -2.82 -10.63
CA SER A 565 28.76 -3.91 -10.10
C SER A 565 28.72 -3.99 -8.57
N VAL A 566 28.65 -2.84 -7.89
CA VAL A 566 28.49 -2.77 -6.44
C VAL A 566 27.10 -3.28 -6.05
N LEU A 567 26.06 -2.86 -6.79
CA LEU A 567 24.69 -3.33 -6.58
C LEU A 567 24.54 -4.83 -6.81
N SER A 568 25.14 -5.39 -7.87
CA SER A 568 25.07 -6.84 -8.14
C SER A 568 25.83 -7.65 -7.09
N THR A 569 26.98 -7.16 -6.63
CA THR A 569 27.74 -7.78 -5.52
C THR A 569 26.92 -7.78 -4.24
N TYR A 570 26.22 -6.68 -3.96
CA TYR A 570 25.29 -6.56 -2.84
C TYR A 570 24.14 -7.56 -2.93
N LEU A 571 23.42 -7.60 -4.06
CA LEU A 571 22.30 -8.52 -4.26
C LEU A 571 22.75 -9.99 -4.17
N SER A 572 23.95 -10.31 -4.69
CA SER A 572 24.54 -11.65 -4.56
C SER A 572 24.88 -12.00 -3.11
N GLY A 573 25.32 -11.02 -2.31
CA GLY A 573 25.56 -11.19 -0.88
C GLY A 573 24.29 -11.50 -0.10
N VAL A 574 23.17 -10.84 -0.45
CA VAL A 574 21.84 -11.14 0.13
C VAL A 574 21.36 -12.53 -0.32
N GLN A 575 21.49 -12.85 -1.61
CA GLN A 575 21.15 -14.17 -2.17
C GLN A 575 21.86 -15.30 -1.44
N ASN A 576 23.18 -15.19 -1.22
CA ASN A 576 23.97 -16.22 -0.54
C ASN A 576 23.57 -16.43 0.93
N GLN A 577 23.04 -15.39 1.59
CA GLN A 577 22.56 -15.48 2.97
C GLN A 577 21.17 -16.12 3.06
N PHE A 578 20.38 -16.01 1.99
CA PHE A 578 19.01 -16.52 1.89
C PHE A 578 18.86 -17.42 0.65
N ASP A 579 19.69 -18.46 0.57
CA ASP A 579 19.86 -19.33 -0.60
C ASP A 579 18.56 -19.90 -1.26
N PRO A 580 17.46 -20.20 -0.53
CA PRO A 580 16.20 -20.62 -1.19
C PRO A 580 15.42 -19.47 -1.85
N VAL A 581 15.75 -18.21 -1.58
CA VAL A 581 15.01 -17.04 -2.08
C VAL A 581 15.67 -16.52 -3.34
N LYS A 582 14.94 -16.41 -4.46
CA LYS A 582 15.51 -15.91 -5.71
C LYS A 582 15.37 -14.40 -5.80
N ILE A 583 16.51 -13.71 -5.84
CA ILE A 583 16.56 -12.25 -5.97
C ILE A 583 16.83 -11.89 -7.42
N TYR A 584 15.86 -11.21 -8.03
CA TYR A 584 15.98 -10.64 -9.35
C TYR A 584 16.12 -9.12 -9.27
N SER A 585 16.77 -8.54 -10.26
CA SER A 585 16.80 -7.09 -10.38
C SER A 585 16.70 -6.75 -11.85
N THR A 586 15.91 -5.73 -12.15
CA THR A 586 15.71 -5.25 -13.50
C THR A 586 15.58 -3.74 -13.52
N SER A 587 16.16 -3.14 -14.55
CA SER A 587 16.07 -1.73 -14.85
C SER A 587 16.61 -1.52 -16.24
N ASP A 588 16.30 -0.38 -16.85
CA ASP A 588 16.83 -0.02 -18.16
C ASP A 588 18.36 0.00 -18.13
N SER A 589 18.96 0.39 -16.98
CA SER A 589 20.42 0.40 -16.80
C SER A 589 21.02 -1.00 -16.72
N GLN A 590 20.34 -1.97 -16.08
CA GLN A 590 20.79 -3.35 -16.01
C GLN A 590 20.62 -4.08 -17.34
N ILE A 591 19.51 -3.83 -18.04
CA ILE A 591 19.27 -4.34 -19.39
C ILE A 591 20.33 -3.78 -20.33
N ALA A 592 20.54 -2.45 -20.31
CA ALA A 592 21.54 -1.78 -21.15
C ALA A 592 22.97 -2.27 -20.85
N ASN A 593 23.34 -2.45 -19.59
CA ASN A 593 24.68 -2.96 -19.21
C ASN A 593 24.87 -4.43 -19.63
N GLY A 594 23.83 -5.27 -19.48
CA GLY A 594 23.83 -6.64 -20.00
C GLY A 594 24.04 -6.70 -21.51
N ILE A 595 23.39 -5.78 -22.24
CA ILE A 595 23.58 -5.61 -23.68
C ILE A 595 24.96 -5.06 -23.99
N GLU A 596 25.45 -4.06 -23.25
CA GLU A 596 26.77 -3.45 -23.43
C GLU A 596 27.87 -4.50 -23.34
N GLY A 597 27.91 -5.29 -22.27
CA GLY A 597 28.93 -6.33 -22.10
C GLY A 597 28.91 -7.35 -23.22
N THR A 598 27.71 -7.77 -23.64
CA THR A 598 27.51 -8.74 -24.72
C THR A 598 27.84 -8.16 -26.09
N ALA A 599 27.43 -6.93 -26.36
CA ALA A 599 27.66 -6.21 -27.62
C ALA A 599 29.13 -5.87 -27.79
N TYR A 600 29.77 -5.37 -26.74
CA TYR A 600 31.18 -5.00 -26.75
C TYR A 600 32.08 -6.21 -26.96
N SER A 601 31.84 -7.30 -26.21
CA SER A 601 32.57 -8.55 -26.41
C SER A 601 32.30 -9.13 -27.79
N GLY A 602 31.04 -9.19 -28.23
CA GLY A 602 30.65 -9.62 -29.58
C GLY A 602 31.31 -8.81 -30.69
N LEU A 603 31.38 -7.48 -30.55
CA LEU A 603 32.08 -6.58 -31.47
C LEU A 603 33.57 -6.91 -31.54
N ILE A 604 34.26 -7.01 -30.39
CA ILE A 604 35.69 -7.32 -30.36
C ILE A 604 35.96 -8.68 -31.00
N TYR A 605 35.21 -9.72 -30.62
CA TYR A 605 35.39 -11.06 -31.18
C TYR A 605 35.17 -11.06 -32.69
N SER A 606 34.09 -10.44 -33.16
CA SER A 606 33.78 -10.34 -34.59
C SER A 606 34.86 -9.57 -35.35
N LEU A 607 35.36 -8.47 -34.77
CA LEU A 607 36.33 -7.60 -35.43
C LEU A 607 37.69 -8.27 -35.53
N VAL A 608 38.14 -8.91 -34.45
CA VAL A 608 39.38 -9.69 -34.42
C VAL A 608 39.28 -10.89 -35.37
N ALA A 609 38.17 -11.62 -35.36
CA ALA A 609 37.97 -12.74 -36.27
C ALA A 609 37.97 -12.29 -37.74
N GLY A 610 37.25 -11.20 -38.07
CA GLY A 610 37.22 -10.61 -39.40
C GLY A 610 38.60 -10.12 -39.86
N MET A 611 39.38 -9.51 -38.96
CA MET A 611 40.76 -9.12 -39.23
C MET A 611 41.68 -10.30 -39.51
N ILE A 612 41.63 -11.35 -38.67
CA ILE A 612 42.43 -12.57 -38.85
C ILE A 612 42.10 -13.21 -40.19
N LEU A 613 40.81 -13.34 -40.50
CA LEU A 613 40.34 -13.95 -41.75
C LEU A 613 40.77 -13.12 -42.96
N SER A 614 40.63 -11.79 -42.90
CA SER A 614 41.11 -10.86 -43.92
C SER A 614 42.63 -11.02 -44.15
N VAL A 615 43.45 -11.01 -43.09
CA VAL A 615 44.91 -11.20 -43.20
C VAL A 615 45.25 -12.56 -43.82
N ILE A 616 44.57 -13.64 -43.42
CA ILE A 616 44.79 -14.98 -43.98
C ILE A 616 44.46 -14.98 -45.48
N ILE A 617 43.27 -14.49 -45.86
CA ILE A 617 42.82 -14.53 -47.26
C ILE A 617 43.72 -13.65 -48.15
N VAL A 618 44.01 -12.41 -47.73
CA VAL A 618 44.91 -11.50 -48.46
C VAL A 618 46.32 -12.06 -48.55
N GLY A 619 46.81 -12.65 -47.45
CA GLY A 619 48.12 -13.29 -47.39
C GLY A 619 48.26 -14.47 -48.34
N ILE A 620 47.24 -15.33 -48.44
CA ILE A 620 47.17 -16.44 -49.39
C ILE A 620 47.12 -15.91 -50.83
N TYR A 621 46.30 -14.89 -51.09
CA TYR A 621 46.10 -14.33 -52.43
C TYR A 621 47.37 -13.69 -52.98
N PHE A 622 48.00 -12.78 -52.22
CA PHE A 622 49.23 -12.12 -52.65
C PHE A 622 50.50 -12.96 -52.41
N ARG A 623 50.40 -14.07 -51.66
CA ARG A 623 51.53 -14.92 -51.22
C ARG A 623 52.63 -14.09 -50.56
N SER A 624 52.22 -13.12 -49.75
CA SER A 624 53.11 -12.13 -49.11
C SER A 624 52.55 -11.74 -47.75
N ALA A 625 53.29 -12.07 -46.69
CA ALA A 625 52.94 -11.68 -45.32
C ALA A 625 52.89 -10.16 -45.17
N PHE A 626 53.78 -9.42 -45.84
CA PHE A 626 53.76 -7.96 -45.80
C PHE A 626 52.47 -7.38 -46.38
N LEU A 627 52.04 -7.86 -47.56
CA LEU A 627 50.81 -7.37 -48.20
C LEU A 627 49.54 -7.77 -47.46
N ALA A 628 49.58 -8.86 -46.68
CA ALA A 628 48.48 -9.29 -45.82
C ALA A 628 48.07 -8.22 -44.80
N PHE A 629 49.03 -7.49 -44.23
CA PHE A 629 48.78 -6.47 -43.22
C PHE A 629 48.49 -5.07 -43.78
N VAL A 630 48.76 -4.83 -45.07
CA VAL A 630 48.58 -3.50 -45.68
C VAL A 630 47.13 -3.01 -45.60
N PRO A 631 46.11 -3.81 -45.95
CA PRO A 631 44.73 -3.36 -45.86
C PRO A 631 44.28 -3.10 -44.41
N LEU A 632 44.74 -3.94 -43.46
CA LEU A 632 44.46 -3.76 -42.03
C LEU A 632 45.07 -2.48 -41.47
N MET A 633 46.26 -2.10 -41.93
CA MET A 633 46.88 -0.81 -41.60
C MET A 633 45.98 0.35 -42.04
N PHE A 634 45.48 0.34 -43.28
CA PHE A 634 44.60 1.40 -43.78
C PHE A 634 43.22 1.40 -43.13
N PHE A 635 42.69 0.24 -42.76
CA PHE A 635 41.52 0.14 -41.90
C PHE A 635 41.75 0.85 -40.57
N GLY A 636 42.84 0.54 -39.85
CA GLY A 636 43.14 1.15 -38.55
C GLY A 636 43.30 2.67 -38.64
N LEU A 637 44.00 3.16 -39.67
CA LEU A 637 44.13 4.61 -39.91
C LEU A 637 42.78 5.27 -40.20
N SER A 638 41.92 4.63 -40.99
CA SER A 638 40.58 5.13 -41.27
C SER A 638 39.72 5.13 -40.00
N MET A 639 39.78 4.06 -39.21
CA MET A 639 38.98 3.91 -37.99
C MET A 639 39.32 4.98 -36.94
N ILE A 640 40.60 5.32 -36.76
CA ILE A 640 41.00 6.41 -35.84
C ILE A 640 40.37 7.74 -36.26
N VAL A 641 40.43 8.07 -37.55
CA VAL A 641 39.86 9.31 -38.09
C VAL A 641 38.34 9.32 -37.93
N ILE A 642 37.69 8.20 -38.18
CA ILE A 642 36.23 8.05 -38.11
C ILE A 642 35.74 8.20 -36.67
N LEU A 643 36.38 7.53 -35.71
CA LEU A 643 36.04 7.65 -34.30
C LEU A 643 36.23 9.10 -33.80
N GLY A 644 37.33 9.75 -34.18
CA GLY A 644 37.60 11.13 -33.79
C GLY A 644 36.60 12.14 -34.39
N LEU A 645 36.26 12.00 -35.66
CA LEU A 645 35.24 12.86 -36.30
C LEU A 645 33.83 12.57 -35.80
N SER A 646 33.51 11.31 -35.50
CA SER A 646 32.20 10.95 -34.96
C SER A 646 31.99 11.57 -33.58
N GLU A 647 33.02 11.56 -32.71
CA GLU A 647 33.00 12.28 -31.43
C GLU A 647 32.80 13.78 -31.60
N LEU A 648 33.56 14.39 -32.51
CA LEU A 648 33.47 15.83 -32.76
C LEU A 648 32.08 16.23 -33.27
N ILE A 649 31.53 15.49 -34.25
CA ILE A 649 30.25 15.82 -34.88
C ILE A 649 29.08 15.42 -33.99
N PHE A 650 29.00 14.17 -33.57
CA PHE A 650 27.82 13.66 -32.86
C PHE A 650 27.87 13.95 -31.36
N GLY A 651 29.03 13.80 -30.72
CA GLY A 651 29.18 14.04 -29.28
C GLY A 651 29.22 15.52 -28.94
N ILE A 652 30.12 16.27 -29.56
CA ILE A 652 30.38 17.66 -29.19
C ILE A 652 29.41 18.63 -29.87
N ILE A 653 29.24 18.54 -31.19
CA ILE A 653 28.41 19.49 -31.95
C ILE A 653 26.92 19.18 -31.81
N MET A 654 26.50 17.96 -32.13
CA MET A 654 25.08 17.58 -32.14
C MET A 654 24.56 17.18 -30.75
N LYS A 655 25.44 16.80 -29.82
CA LYS A 655 25.09 16.30 -28.47
C LYS A 655 24.11 15.12 -28.51
N THR A 656 24.34 14.22 -29.46
CA THR A 656 23.54 13.01 -29.69
C THR A 656 24.38 11.77 -29.45
N THR A 657 23.74 10.67 -29.06
CA THR A 657 24.38 9.35 -28.95
C THR A 657 24.07 8.47 -30.17
N LEU A 658 24.90 7.46 -30.39
CA LEU A 658 24.79 6.48 -31.48
C LEU A 658 24.41 5.11 -30.92
N SER A 659 23.51 4.40 -31.59
CA SER A 659 23.21 3.01 -31.21
C SER A 659 24.45 2.11 -31.33
N PHE A 660 24.63 1.19 -30.40
CA PHE A 660 25.70 0.18 -30.49
C PHE A 660 25.62 -0.68 -31.76
N ILE A 661 24.42 -0.86 -32.32
CA ILE A 661 24.19 -1.58 -33.57
C ILE A 661 24.87 -0.83 -34.71
N VAL A 662 24.67 0.49 -34.78
CA VAL A 662 25.31 1.36 -35.77
C VAL A 662 26.82 1.24 -35.67
N THR A 663 27.41 1.44 -34.48
CA THR A 663 28.86 1.40 -34.31
C THR A 663 29.47 0.05 -34.70
N THR A 664 28.78 -1.05 -34.34
CA THR A 664 29.23 -2.41 -34.68
C THR A 664 29.22 -2.64 -36.19
N LEU A 665 28.12 -2.28 -36.86
CA LEU A 665 27.97 -2.45 -38.30
C LEU A 665 28.91 -1.52 -39.08
N SER A 666 29.11 -0.29 -38.61
CA SER A 666 30.08 0.65 -39.16
C SER A 666 31.48 0.07 -39.16
N ALA A 667 31.93 -0.48 -38.02
CA ALA A 667 33.28 -1.04 -37.90
C ALA A 667 33.52 -2.18 -38.90
N MET A 668 32.57 -3.10 -39.07
CA MET A 668 32.68 -4.18 -40.05
C MET A 668 32.63 -3.67 -41.49
N LEU A 669 31.74 -2.73 -41.77
CA LEU A 669 31.62 -2.14 -43.09
C LEU A 669 32.90 -1.42 -43.51
N ILE A 670 33.50 -0.64 -42.61
CA ILE A 670 34.78 0.05 -42.86
C ILE A 670 35.90 -0.97 -43.03
N LEU A 671 35.92 -2.06 -42.26
CA LEU A 671 36.91 -3.14 -42.40
C LEU A 671 36.81 -3.82 -43.76
N GLY A 672 35.61 -4.17 -44.17
CA GLY A 672 35.32 -4.76 -45.47
C GLY A 672 35.76 -3.85 -46.62
N LEU A 673 35.21 -2.63 -46.69
CA LEU A 673 35.47 -1.70 -47.78
C LEU A 673 36.92 -1.22 -47.85
N SER A 674 37.55 -0.93 -46.69
CA SER A 674 38.97 -0.54 -46.67
C SER A 674 39.85 -1.68 -47.17
N THR A 675 39.47 -2.93 -46.85
CA THR A 675 40.18 -4.09 -47.36
C THR A 675 39.97 -4.23 -48.86
N ASP A 676 38.74 -4.10 -49.32
CA ASP A 676 38.38 -4.29 -50.71
C ASP A 676 39.06 -3.28 -51.64
N TYR A 677 38.97 -1.99 -51.31
CA TYR A 677 39.62 -0.93 -52.07
C TYR A 677 41.14 -1.13 -52.11
N SER A 678 41.73 -1.54 -50.98
CA SER A 678 43.17 -1.77 -50.88
C SER A 678 43.62 -2.95 -51.74
N VAL A 679 42.95 -4.08 -51.63
CA VAL A 679 43.27 -5.31 -52.36
C VAL A 679 43.09 -5.11 -53.86
N TYR A 680 42.01 -4.45 -54.29
CA TYR A 680 41.76 -4.18 -55.70
C TYR A 680 42.83 -3.27 -56.32
N MET A 681 43.15 -2.14 -55.66
CA MET A 681 44.18 -1.22 -56.11
C MET A 681 45.57 -1.88 -56.12
N LEU A 682 45.93 -2.64 -55.07
CA LEU A 682 47.21 -3.35 -55.00
C LEU A 682 47.32 -4.42 -56.08
N ASN A 683 46.22 -5.14 -56.35
CA ASN A 683 46.16 -6.12 -57.41
C ASN A 683 46.38 -5.46 -58.78
N ARG A 684 45.68 -4.37 -59.10
CA ARG A 684 45.88 -3.66 -60.38
C ARG A 684 47.31 -3.16 -60.50
N TYR A 685 47.84 -2.50 -59.46
CA TYR A 685 49.23 -2.06 -59.43
C TYR A 685 50.17 -3.24 -59.70
N SER A 686 50.00 -4.37 -59.01
CA SER A 686 50.91 -5.52 -59.15
C SER A 686 50.98 -6.09 -60.58
N LYS A 687 49.86 -6.10 -61.32
CA LYS A 687 49.77 -6.61 -62.70
C LYS A 687 50.24 -5.61 -63.76
N GLU A 688 50.13 -4.31 -63.48
CA GLU A 688 50.38 -3.24 -64.44
C GLU A 688 51.86 -3.23 -64.91
N GLN A 689 52.08 -3.20 -66.23
CA GLN A 689 53.41 -3.25 -66.86
C GLN A 689 53.81 -1.92 -67.53
N SER A 690 52.92 -0.93 -67.56
CA SER A 690 53.22 0.38 -68.17
C SER A 690 54.35 1.14 -67.44
N GLU A 691 55.07 2.01 -68.17
CA GLU A 691 56.13 2.87 -67.59
C GLU A 691 55.60 3.77 -66.46
N ASP A 692 54.37 4.28 -66.63
CA ASP A 692 53.65 5.03 -65.60
C ASP A 692 52.67 4.15 -64.81
N LYS A 693 53.21 3.06 -64.25
CA LYS A 693 52.47 2.03 -63.51
C LYS A 693 51.46 2.58 -62.49
N LEU A 694 51.83 3.60 -61.71
CA LEU A 694 50.92 4.22 -60.72
C LEU A 694 49.83 5.06 -61.39
N GLY A 695 50.19 5.90 -62.37
CA GLY A 695 49.23 6.76 -63.06
C GLY A 695 48.12 5.96 -63.74
N THR A 696 48.48 4.87 -64.42
CA THR A 696 47.53 3.94 -65.04
C THR A 696 46.66 3.22 -64.02
N THR A 697 47.24 2.82 -62.88
CA THR A 697 46.47 2.19 -61.78
C THR A 697 45.41 3.15 -61.23
N VAL A 698 45.79 4.39 -60.92
CA VAL A 698 44.85 5.40 -60.39
C VAL A 698 43.81 5.79 -61.44
N GLN A 699 44.18 5.88 -62.71
CA GLN A 699 43.27 6.18 -63.81
C GLN A 699 42.11 5.19 -63.91
N TRP A 700 42.40 3.88 -63.84
CA TRP A 700 41.39 2.84 -64.04
C TRP A 700 40.85 2.29 -62.72
N ALA A 701 41.70 1.73 -61.87
CA ALA A 701 41.26 1.16 -60.60
C ALA A 701 40.85 2.25 -59.60
N GLY A 702 41.55 3.39 -59.57
CA GLY A 702 41.16 4.52 -58.71
C GLY A 702 39.82 5.13 -59.13
N HIS A 703 39.57 5.27 -60.43
CA HIS A 703 38.25 5.67 -60.93
C HIS A 703 37.19 4.66 -60.50
N ALA A 704 37.41 3.37 -60.75
CA ALA A 704 36.47 2.31 -60.38
C ALA A 704 36.16 2.30 -58.87
N VAL A 705 37.15 2.44 -58.00
CA VAL A 705 36.98 2.53 -56.54
C VAL A 705 36.23 3.79 -56.12
N PHE A 706 36.44 4.93 -56.79
CA PHE A 706 35.66 6.14 -56.54
C PHE A 706 34.20 6.00 -56.93
N THR A 707 33.94 5.40 -58.09
CA THR A 707 32.60 5.08 -58.59
C THR A 707 31.83 4.27 -57.55
N SER A 708 32.46 3.21 -57.05
CA SER A 708 31.91 2.26 -56.10
C SER A 708 31.68 2.91 -54.72
N GLY A 709 32.71 3.57 -54.17
CA GLY A 709 32.59 4.27 -52.89
C GLY A 709 31.50 5.35 -52.89
N LEU A 710 31.27 6.04 -54.01
CA LEU A 710 30.22 7.04 -54.11
C LEU A 710 28.81 6.43 -54.02
N THR A 711 28.57 5.26 -54.62
CA THR A 711 27.26 4.58 -54.51
C THR A 711 27.01 4.08 -53.09
N VAL A 712 28.02 3.57 -52.39
CA VAL A 712 27.88 3.20 -50.98
C VAL A 712 27.59 4.42 -50.09
N ILE A 713 28.31 5.53 -50.29
CA ILE A 713 28.07 6.79 -49.54
C ILE A 713 26.62 7.25 -49.72
N LEU A 714 26.11 7.27 -50.96
CA LEU A 714 24.74 7.69 -51.23
C LEU A 714 23.72 6.75 -50.59
N SER A 715 23.97 5.45 -50.58
CA SER A 715 23.10 4.46 -49.95
C SER A 715 22.87 4.75 -48.48
N TYR A 716 23.95 5.06 -47.75
CA TYR A 716 23.85 5.38 -46.34
C TYR A 716 23.38 6.83 -46.07
N ILE A 717 23.61 7.79 -46.97
CA ILE A 717 23.01 9.14 -46.87
C ILE A 717 21.49 9.05 -46.97
N VAL A 718 20.95 8.28 -47.92
CA VAL A 718 19.50 8.11 -48.06
C VAL A 718 18.93 7.51 -46.77
N LEU A 719 19.57 6.47 -46.23
CA LEU A 719 19.16 5.88 -44.94
C LEU A 719 19.17 6.93 -43.81
N GLY A 720 20.16 7.83 -43.80
CA GLY A 720 20.27 8.91 -42.82
C GLY A 720 19.18 9.96 -42.93
N ILE A 721 18.78 10.35 -44.15
CA ILE A 721 17.75 11.35 -44.40
C ILE A 721 16.38 10.88 -43.94
N PHE A 722 16.07 9.60 -44.12
CA PHE A 722 14.78 9.01 -43.76
C PHE A 722 14.59 8.79 -42.25
N LYS A 723 15.63 9.01 -41.43
CA LYS A 723 15.56 8.90 -39.97
C LYS A 723 14.88 7.61 -39.48
N VAL A 724 15.22 6.50 -40.13
CA VAL A 724 14.71 5.17 -39.75
C VAL A 724 15.04 4.91 -38.28
N PRO A 725 14.08 4.48 -37.43
CA PRO A 725 14.35 4.17 -36.03
C PRO A 725 15.56 3.25 -35.86
N ILE A 726 16.37 3.47 -34.82
CA ILE A 726 17.62 2.74 -34.48
C ILE A 726 18.80 2.97 -35.45
N ILE A 727 18.59 2.92 -36.77
CA ILE A 727 19.68 2.89 -37.78
C ILE A 727 19.88 4.19 -38.57
N GLY A 728 18.93 5.13 -38.51
CA GLY A 728 18.95 6.37 -39.28
C GLY A 728 20.17 7.24 -38.99
N SER A 729 20.48 7.51 -37.71
CA SER A 729 21.70 8.26 -37.35
C SER A 729 22.98 7.58 -37.83
N GLY A 730 22.96 6.24 -37.92
CA GLY A 730 24.05 5.46 -38.49
C GLY A 730 24.28 5.61 -39.98
N GLY A 731 23.28 6.06 -40.74
CA GLY A 731 23.45 6.40 -42.16
C GLY A 731 24.55 7.43 -42.37
N PHE A 732 24.54 8.53 -41.61
CA PHE A 732 25.56 9.58 -41.75
C PHE A 732 26.94 9.12 -41.26
N VAL A 733 26.99 8.36 -40.17
CA VAL A 733 28.25 7.80 -39.64
C VAL A 733 28.89 6.84 -40.64
N ASN A 734 28.10 5.93 -41.23
CA ASN A 734 28.55 5.01 -42.25
C ASN A 734 29.03 5.74 -43.50
N ALA A 735 28.24 6.70 -44.01
CA ALA A 735 28.61 7.51 -45.17
C ALA A 735 29.94 8.27 -44.96
N LEU A 736 30.12 8.88 -43.78
CA LEU A 736 31.37 9.52 -43.39
C LEU A 736 32.53 8.53 -43.35
N GLY A 737 32.30 7.35 -42.76
CA GLY A 737 33.29 6.29 -42.65
C GLY A 737 33.78 5.80 -44.01
N ILE A 738 32.86 5.60 -44.95
CA ILE A 738 33.18 5.22 -46.32
C ILE A 738 33.93 6.35 -47.03
N ALA A 739 33.51 7.60 -46.87
CA ALA A 739 34.19 8.75 -47.49
C ALA A 739 35.66 8.86 -47.04
N ILE A 740 35.93 8.63 -45.76
CA ILE A 740 37.29 8.61 -45.21
C ILE A 740 38.08 7.43 -45.76
N SER A 741 37.52 6.21 -45.72
CA SER A 741 38.14 5.02 -46.28
C SER A 741 38.49 5.19 -47.77
N LEU A 742 37.57 5.80 -48.53
CA LEU A 742 37.77 6.13 -49.95
C LEU A 742 38.89 7.16 -50.12
N GLY A 743 38.92 8.20 -49.29
CA GLY A 743 39.99 9.19 -49.26
C GLY A 743 41.36 8.55 -49.02
N VAL A 744 41.45 7.63 -48.06
CA VAL A 744 42.66 6.84 -47.76
C VAL A 744 43.06 5.98 -48.96
N ALA A 745 42.11 5.25 -49.56
CA ALA A 745 42.35 4.37 -50.70
C ALA A 745 42.79 5.12 -51.98
N LEU A 746 42.32 6.35 -52.19
CA LEU A 746 42.66 7.15 -53.38
C LEU A 746 43.89 8.03 -53.21
N THR A 747 44.35 8.29 -51.98
CA THR A 747 45.48 9.20 -51.73
C THR A 747 46.63 8.54 -50.99
N LEU A 748 46.38 8.01 -49.79
CA LEU A 748 47.40 7.48 -48.91
C LEU A 748 47.93 6.13 -49.39
N LEU A 749 47.05 5.24 -49.87
CA LEU A 749 47.43 3.95 -50.41
C LEU A 749 48.32 4.07 -51.67
N PRO A 750 47.99 4.87 -52.70
CA PRO A 750 48.88 5.10 -53.83
C PRO A 750 50.23 5.72 -53.43
N SER A 751 50.24 6.59 -52.41
CA SER A 751 51.48 7.15 -51.84
C SER A 751 52.35 6.07 -51.19
N PHE A 752 51.72 5.14 -50.47
CA PHE A 752 52.38 3.97 -49.88
C PHE A 752 52.95 3.03 -50.95
N MET A 753 52.25 2.82 -52.07
CA MET A 753 52.73 1.99 -53.17
C MET A 753 54.05 2.50 -53.77
N LEU A 754 54.27 3.83 -53.80
CA LEU A 754 55.53 4.42 -54.27
C LEU A 754 56.71 4.12 -53.34
N ILE A 755 56.46 4.15 -52.03
CA ILE A 755 57.48 3.86 -51.01
C ILE A 755 57.88 2.40 -51.07
N PHE A 756 56.91 1.49 -51.18
CA PHE A 756 57.11 0.06 -51.11
C PHE A 756 57.09 -0.66 -52.47
N LYS A 757 57.31 0.07 -53.57
CA LYS A 757 57.20 -0.43 -54.95
C LYS A 757 57.89 -1.79 -55.19
N ASN A 758 59.04 -2.03 -54.56
CA ASN A 758 59.85 -3.24 -54.75
C ASN A 758 59.26 -4.47 -54.03
N ARG A 759 58.37 -4.27 -53.05
CA ARG A 759 57.74 -5.34 -52.26
C ARG A 759 56.36 -5.75 -52.81
N ILE A 760 55.80 -4.98 -53.74
CA ILE A 760 54.48 -5.23 -54.35
C ILE A 760 54.67 -6.00 -55.66
N ARG A 761 54.66 -7.33 -55.58
CA ARG A 761 54.75 -8.23 -56.74
C ARG A 761 53.74 -9.36 -56.59
N GLN A 762 52.93 -9.59 -57.61
CA GLN A 762 52.01 -10.72 -57.65
C GLN A 762 52.64 -11.89 -58.41
N LYS A 763 52.46 -13.11 -57.88
CA LYS A 763 52.83 -14.38 -58.54
C LYS A 763 51.65 -14.85 -59.42
N LYS A 764 51.88 -15.76 -60.38
CA LYS A 764 50.83 -16.26 -61.30
C LYS A 764 49.52 -16.63 -60.56
N ALA A 765 48.38 -16.30 -61.17
CA ALA A 765 47.05 -16.53 -60.62
C ALA A 765 46.80 -18.01 -60.29
N LEU A 766 46.07 -18.28 -59.20
CA LEU A 766 45.76 -19.61 -58.68
C LEU A 766 44.67 -20.35 -59.48
N ILE A 767 43.73 -19.62 -60.08
CA ILE A 767 42.51 -20.18 -60.68
C ILE A 767 42.37 -19.66 -62.12
N ASN A 768 42.02 -20.54 -63.05
CA ASN A 768 41.77 -20.20 -64.45
C ASN A 768 40.25 -20.10 -64.71
N PHE A 769 39.77 -18.88 -65.00
CA PHE A 769 38.34 -18.58 -65.17
C PHE A 769 37.81 -18.77 -66.60
N ARG A 770 38.65 -19.25 -67.54
CA ARG A 770 38.26 -19.47 -68.94
C ARG A 770 37.04 -20.39 -69.10
N LYS A 771 36.93 -21.43 -68.27
CA LYS A 771 35.76 -22.33 -68.27
C LYS A 771 34.47 -21.61 -67.88
N VAL A 772 34.55 -20.70 -66.90
CA VAL A 772 33.39 -19.91 -66.44
C VAL A 772 32.91 -18.99 -67.56
N ALA A 773 33.84 -18.28 -68.20
CA ALA A 773 33.53 -17.43 -69.36
C ALA A 773 32.84 -18.21 -70.49
N MET A 774 33.30 -19.43 -70.78
CA MET A 774 32.67 -20.30 -71.79
C MET A 774 31.24 -20.74 -71.42
N VAL A 775 31.00 -21.07 -70.15
CA VAL A 775 29.66 -21.47 -69.68
C VAL A 775 28.67 -20.31 -69.80
N SER A 776 29.05 -19.12 -69.33
CA SER A 776 28.24 -17.91 -69.42
C SER A 776 27.94 -17.54 -70.87
N ARG A 777 28.90 -17.76 -71.79
CA ARG A 777 28.69 -17.56 -73.23
C ARG A 777 27.71 -18.56 -73.83
N LYS A 778 27.84 -19.85 -73.50
CA LYS A 778 27.02 -20.93 -74.08
C LYS A 778 25.57 -20.89 -73.61
N HIS A 779 25.32 -20.60 -72.33
CA HIS A 779 23.98 -20.71 -71.70
C HIS A 779 23.33 -19.37 -71.33
N LYS A 780 23.76 -18.25 -71.94
CA LYS A 780 23.31 -16.89 -71.57
C LYS A 780 21.79 -16.70 -71.44
N ARG A 781 20.98 -17.30 -72.33
CA ARG A 781 19.51 -17.17 -72.26
C ARG A 781 18.91 -17.93 -71.08
N ALA A 782 19.43 -19.13 -70.78
CA ALA A 782 18.98 -19.92 -69.64
C ALA A 782 19.32 -19.23 -68.32
N LEU A 783 20.52 -18.66 -68.21
CA LEU A 783 20.95 -17.91 -67.02
C LEU A 783 20.10 -16.66 -66.78
N VAL A 784 19.72 -15.93 -67.83
CA VAL A 784 18.79 -14.79 -67.69
C VAL A 784 17.38 -15.24 -67.26
N ALA A 785 16.89 -16.37 -67.79
CA ALA A 785 15.61 -16.93 -67.33
C ALA A 785 15.66 -17.34 -65.85
N VAL A 786 16.76 -17.96 -65.41
CA VAL A 786 17.00 -18.29 -63.99
C VAL A 786 17.00 -17.04 -63.12
N LEU A 787 17.66 -15.95 -63.54
CA LEU A 787 17.66 -14.68 -62.80
C LEU A 787 16.24 -14.13 -62.61
N ILE A 788 15.41 -14.14 -63.66
CA ILE A 788 14.01 -13.66 -63.58
C ILE A 788 13.18 -14.55 -62.64
N VAL A 789 13.34 -15.87 -62.72
CA VAL A 789 12.65 -16.81 -61.81
C VAL A 789 13.07 -16.58 -60.36
N ILE A 790 14.37 -16.38 -60.11
CA ILE A 790 14.89 -16.05 -58.78
C ILE A 790 14.25 -14.76 -58.29
N PHE A 791 14.26 -13.68 -59.09
CA PHE A 791 13.69 -12.39 -58.72
C PHE A 791 12.20 -12.50 -58.33
N ILE A 792 11.38 -13.16 -59.15
CA ILE A 792 9.95 -13.33 -58.86
C ILE A 792 9.76 -14.16 -57.58
N SER A 793 10.51 -15.25 -57.44
CA SER A 793 10.39 -16.15 -56.28
C SER A 793 10.78 -15.46 -54.97
N THR A 794 11.87 -14.70 -54.96
CA THR A 794 12.37 -14.00 -53.78
C THR A 794 11.50 -12.79 -53.44
N LEU A 795 10.92 -12.12 -54.43
CA LEU A 795 9.95 -11.04 -54.19
C LEU A 795 8.69 -11.55 -53.49
N VAL A 796 8.18 -12.72 -53.89
CA VAL A 796 7.03 -13.35 -53.20
C VAL A 796 7.38 -13.71 -51.75
N VAL A 797 8.57 -14.27 -51.52
CA VAL A 797 9.04 -14.59 -50.14
C VAL A 797 9.19 -13.32 -49.30
N TYR A 798 9.70 -12.24 -49.90
CA TYR A 798 9.84 -10.94 -49.24
C TYR A 798 8.49 -10.40 -48.76
N GLU A 799 7.49 -10.36 -49.64
CA GLU A 799 6.16 -9.83 -49.34
C GLU A 799 5.33 -10.75 -48.42
N ALA A 800 5.56 -12.06 -48.46
CA ALA A 800 4.76 -13.02 -47.69
C ALA A 800 5.26 -13.22 -46.24
N THR A 801 6.50 -12.84 -45.93
CA THR A 801 7.11 -13.14 -44.62
C THR A 801 6.96 -11.96 -43.66
N PRO A 802 6.28 -12.13 -42.51
CA PRO A 802 6.11 -11.05 -41.55
C PRO A 802 7.43 -10.74 -40.83
N THR A 803 7.59 -9.48 -40.42
CA THR A 803 8.69 -9.03 -39.56
C THR A 803 8.14 -8.38 -38.31
N SER A 804 8.88 -8.42 -37.20
CA SER A 804 8.43 -7.90 -35.91
C SER A 804 9.53 -7.10 -35.19
N PHE A 805 9.12 -6.29 -34.20
CA PHE A 805 10.02 -5.51 -33.35
C PHE A 805 10.33 -6.22 -32.02
N SER A 806 10.46 -7.55 -32.05
CA SER A 806 10.73 -8.35 -30.86
C SER A 806 12.21 -8.29 -30.47
N LEU A 807 12.61 -7.21 -29.79
CA LEU A 807 14.02 -6.97 -29.48
C LEU A 807 14.55 -7.89 -28.37
N PHE A 808 13.72 -8.17 -27.35
CA PHE A 808 14.13 -8.94 -26.17
C PHE A 808 14.38 -10.42 -26.49
N SER A 809 13.67 -10.99 -27.45
CA SER A 809 13.91 -12.38 -27.90
C SER A 809 15.26 -12.56 -28.58
N LEU A 810 15.83 -11.48 -29.14
CA LEU A 810 17.09 -11.51 -29.88
C LEU A 810 18.30 -11.13 -29.01
N ILE A 811 18.10 -10.83 -27.73
CA ILE A 811 19.18 -10.50 -26.78
C ILE A 811 19.36 -11.69 -25.84
N PRO A 812 20.61 -12.10 -25.55
CA PRO A 812 20.88 -13.16 -24.58
C PRO A 812 20.30 -12.88 -23.20
N ASP A 813 20.06 -13.96 -22.47
CA ASP A 813 19.58 -13.87 -21.10
C ASP A 813 20.65 -13.21 -20.21
N ASN A 814 20.23 -12.13 -19.56
CA ASN A 814 21.00 -11.39 -18.56
C ASN A 814 20.09 -11.13 -17.36
N SER A 815 20.67 -10.72 -16.23
CA SER A 815 19.92 -10.50 -14.99
C SER A 815 18.73 -9.54 -15.16
N GLY A 816 18.91 -8.47 -15.93
CA GLY A 816 17.85 -7.50 -16.22
C GLY A 816 16.70 -8.08 -17.05
N LYS A 817 17.02 -8.82 -18.12
CA LYS A 817 16.03 -9.50 -18.96
C LYS A 817 15.27 -10.56 -18.18
N ILE A 818 15.97 -11.42 -17.43
CA ILE A 818 15.35 -12.48 -16.61
C ILE A 818 14.43 -11.84 -15.57
N GLY A 819 14.91 -10.82 -14.85
CA GLY A 819 14.10 -10.12 -13.85
C GLY A 819 12.83 -9.49 -14.44
N TYR A 820 12.90 -8.98 -15.68
CA TYR A 820 11.73 -8.45 -16.38
C TYR A 820 10.68 -9.53 -16.68
N TYR A 821 11.12 -10.68 -17.21
CA TYR A 821 10.21 -11.81 -17.51
C TYR A 821 9.59 -12.41 -16.25
N GLU A 822 10.40 -12.67 -15.23
CA GLU A 822 9.93 -13.23 -13.95
C GLU A 822 8.92 -12.29 -13.29
N MET A 823 9.16 -10.98 -13.35
CA MET A 823 8.22 -9.99 -12.83
C MET A 823 6.92 -9.96 -13.63
N THR A 824 6.99 -9.89 -14.95
CA THR A 824 5.80 -9.92 -15.82
C THR A 824 4.98 -11.18 -15.59
N SER A 825 5.65 -12.33 -15.40
CA SER A 825 5.00 -13.61 -15.10
C SER A 825 4.35 -13.60 -13.72
N ALA A 826 5.04 -13.14 -12.68
CA ALA A 826 4.54 -13.12 -11.30
C ALA A 826 3.32 -12.21 -11.15
N PHE A 827 3.36 -11.00 -11.72
CA PHE A 827 2.23 -10.06 -11.66
C PHE A 827 1.12 -10.38 -12.67
N GLY A 828 1.33 -11.37 -13.53
CA GLY A 828 0.41 -11.75 -14.60
C GLY A 828 0.28 -10.68 -15.71
N GLY A 829 1.20 -9.72 -15.76
CA GLY A 829 1.17 -8.56 -16.63
C GLY A 829 2.39 -7.65 -16.51
N ASP A 830 2.65 -6.86 -17.55
CA ASP A 830 3.79 -5.95 -17.64
C ASP A 830 3.50 -4.65 -16.87
N THR A 831 3.86 -4.67 -15.59
CA THR A 831 3.77 -3.51 -14.69
C THR A 831 4.97 -2.57 -14.80
N LEU A 832 6.03 -2.96 -15.53
CA LEU A 832 7.28 -2.21 -15.66
C LEU A 832 7.19 -1.15 -16.75
N SER A 833 6.53 -1.51 -17.85
CA SER A 833 6.30 -0.61 -18.98
C SER A 833 4.80 -0.52 -19.28
N PRO A 834 3.98 0.02 -18.35
CA PRO A 834 2.55 0.12 -18.56
C PRO A 834 2.27 0.97 -19.79
N SER A 835 1.34 0.49 -20.60
CA SER A 835 0.81 1.27 -21.72
C SER A 835 -0.32 2.16 -21.21
N TYR A 836 -0.61 3.23 -21.94
CA TYR A 836 -1.63 4.17 -21.51
C TYR A 836 -2.41 4.73 -22.69
N ILE A 837 -3.62 5.18 -22.41
CA ILE A 837 -4.53 5.81 -23.36
C ILE A 837 -4.87 7.16 -22.78
N VAL A 838 -4.74 8.19 -23.61
CA VAL A 838 -5.16 9.53 -23.28
C VAL A 838 -6.43 9.83 -24.08
N LEU A 839 -7.49 10.21 -23.38
CA LEU A 839 -8.79 10.58 -23.95
C LEU A 839 -9.00 12.08 -23.74
N THR A 840 -9.35 12.80 -24.79
CA THR A 840 -9.67 14.23 -24.72
C THR A 840 -11.14 14.43 -25.08
N PHE A 841 -11.92 14.83 -24.09
CA PHE A 841 -13.34 15.11 -24.22
C PHE A 841 -13.59 16.56 -24.69
N PRO A 842 -14.71 16.84 -25.38
CA PRO A 842 -15.04 18.19 -25.83
C PRO A 842 -15.39 19.15 -24.68
N GLY A 843 -15.74 18.64 -23.50
CA GLY A 843 -16.05 19.40 -22.29
C GLY A 843 -15.27 18.92 -21.06
N GLN A 844 -15.46 19.59 -19.92
CA GLN A 844 -14.84 19.17 -18.66
C GLN A 844 -15.56 17.95 -18.10
N VAL A 845 -14.80 16.89 -17.80
CA VAL A 845 -15.30 15.63 -17.27
C VAL A 845 -15.73 15.77 -15.80
N TYR A 846 -15.10 16.70 -15.08
CA TYR A 846 -15.40 17.02 -13.69
C TYR A 846 -15.45 18.53 -13.50
N GLN A 847 -16.59 19.06 -13.06
CA GLN A 847 -16.82 20.48 -12.84
C GLN A 847 -17.72 20.69 -11.61
N ASP A 848 -17.40 21.69 -10.79
CA ASP A 848 -18.20 22.11 -9.62
C ASP A 848 -18.59 20.98 -8.64
N GLY A 849 -17.73 19.98 -8.48
CA GLY A 849 -17.97 18.84 -7.56
C GLY A 849 -18.76 17.69 -8.16
N HIS A 850 -19.13 17.76 -9.44
CA HIS A 850 -19.93 16.74 -10.13
C HIS A 850 -19.24 16.22 -11.40
N PHE A 851 -19.41 14.92 -11.68
CA PHE A 851 -18.95 14.30 -12.91
C PHE A 851 -20.00 14.43 -14.02
N ASN A 852 -19.55 14.64 -15.26
CA ASN A 852 -20.43 14.53 -16.43
C ASN A 852 -20.82 13.07 -16.66
N VAL A 853 -22.11 12.75 -16.45
CA VAL A 853 -22.64 11.38 -16.54
C VAL A 853 -22.42 10.78 -17.93
N THR A 854 -22.47 11.59 -19.00
CA THR A 854 -22.28 11.10 -20.37
C THR A 854 -20.84 10.65 -20.59
N ASP A 855 -19.87 11.46 -20.15
CA ASP A 855 -18.44 11.19 -20.31
C ASP A 855 -18.02 9.97 -19.46
N ILE A 856 -18.56 9.84 -18.24
CA ILE A 856 -18.38 8.64 -17.40
C ILE A 856 -19.01 7.40 -18.06
N GLY A 857 -20.16 7.53 -18.71
CA GLY A 857 -20.79 6.44 -19.46
C GLY A 857 -19.92 5.96 -20.62
N ILE A 858 -19.33 6.89 -21.39
CA ILE A 858 -18.37 6.58 -22.46
C ILE A 858 -17.13 5.89 -21.88
N MET A 859 -16.59 6.40 -20.77
CA MET A 859 -15.45 5.80 -20.08
C MET A 859 -15.75 4.36 -19.66
N ASN A 860 -16.90 4.11 -19.05
CA ASN A 860 -17.32 2.77 -18.62
C ASN A 860 -17.42 1.79 -19.78
N ASN A 861 -17.91 2.23 -20.94
CA ASN A 861 -17.97 1.40 -22.14
C ASN A 861 -16.56 1.06 -22.66
N ILE A 862 -15.66 2.05 -22.74
CA ILE A 862 -14.27 1.85 -23.15
C ILE A 862 -13.57 0.88 -22.19
N THR A 863 -13.63 1.15 -20.89
CA THR A 863 -12.99 0.32 -19.88
C THR A 863 -13.55 -1.10 -19.87
N SER A 864 -14.85 -1.27 -20.00
CA SER A 864 -15.48 -2.61 -20.06
C SER A 864 -15.10 -3.39 -21.31
N ALA A 865 -14.86 -2.72 -22.44
CA ALA A 865 -14.37 -3.36 -23.65
C ALA A 865 -12.91 -3.83 -23.50
N LEU A 866 -12.06 -3.02 -22.86
CA LEU A 866 -10.66 -3.35 -22.62
C LEU A 866 -10.49 -4.46 -21.57
N VAL A 867 -11.25 -4.44 -20.47
CA VAL A 867 -11.21 -5.49 -19.43
C VAL A 867 -11.62 -6.86 -19.96
N LYS A 868 -12.41 -6.92 -21.04
CA LYS A 868 -12.80 -8.18 -21.70
C LYS A 868 -11.72 -8.77 -22.62
N ASP A 869 -10.71 -7.99 -22.99
CA ASP A 869 -9.65 -8.48 -23.87
C ASP A 869 -8.65 -9.37 -23.12
N ASN A 870 -8.35 -10.53 -23.68
CA ASN A 870 -7.45 -11.51 -23.06
C ASN A 870 -5.97 -11.05 -23.04
N GLY A 871 -5.61 -10.04 -23.83
CA GLY A 871 -4.27 -9.46 -23.87
C GLY A 871 -4.00 -8.46 -22.74
N ILE A 872 -5.04 -7.95 -22.08
CA ILE A 872 -4.94 -6.99 -20.99
C ILE A 872 -5.01 -7.71 -19.65
N SER A 873 -4.01 -7.48 -18.81
CA SER A 873 -3.90 -8.08 -17.47
C SER A 873 -4.46 -7.19 -16.36
N GLY A 874 -4.40 -5.87 -16.54
CA GLY A 874 -4.81 -4.90 -15.54
C GLY A 874 -5.08 -3.53 -16.17
N LEU A 875 -5.94 -2.76 -15.53
CA LEU A 875 -6.35 -1.44 -16.00
C LEU A 875 -6.62 -0.53 -14.80
N THR A 876 -6.08 0.69 -14.83
CA THR A 876 -6.40 1.75 -13.85
C THR A 876 -6.80 3.02 -14.56
N THR A 877 -7.91 3.62 -14.12
CA THR A 877 -8.46 4.85 -14.70
C THR A 877 -9.45 5.49 -13.73
N LEU A 878 -10.11 6.57 -14.15
CA LEU A 878 -11.09 7.33 -13.39
C LEU A 878 -12.17 6.44 -12.74
N THR A 879 -12.70 5.45 -13.45
CA THR A 879 -13.75 4.53 -12.96
C THR A 879 -13.19 3.21 -12.41
N TYR A 880 -11.88 2.98 -12.55
CA TYR A 880 -11.15 1.84 -11.96
C TYR A 880 -9.90 2.34 -11.21
N PRO A 881 -10.03 3.22 -10.21
CA PRO A 881 -8.88 3.91 -9.58
C PRO A 881 -7.91 2.95 -8.89
N PHE A 882 -8.39 1.75 -8.52
CA PHE A 882 -7.64 0.69 -7.85
C PHE A 882 -7.66 -0.64 -8.61
N GLY A 883 -7.95 -0.61 -9.91
CA GLY A 883 -8.12 -1.83 -10.73
C GLY A 883 -9.46 -2.54 -10.54
N LYS A 884 -10.39 -1.95 -9.79
CA LYS A 884 -11.78 -2.42 -9.62
C LYS A 884 -12.74 -1.30 -9.95
N TYR A 885 -13.89 -1.65 -10.51
CA TYR A 885 -14.95 -0.71 -10.84
C TYR A 885 -15.44 0.02 -9.58
N VAL A 886 -15.54 1.35 -9.67
CA VAL A 886 -16.12 2.21 -8.65
C VAL A 886 -17.19 3.08 -9.29
N ASP A 887 -18.40 3.06 -8.73
CA ASP A 887 -19.44 4.02 -9.09
C ASP A 887 -19.13 5.38 -8.45
N LEU A 888 -18.66 6.32 -9.26
CA LEU A 888 -18.28 7.67 -8.84
C LEU A 888 -19.49 8.53 -8.43
N GLN A 889 -20.72 8.12 -8.79
CA GLN A 889 -21.93 8.82 -8.36
C GLN A 889 -22.35 8.41 -6.94
N ASN A 890 -22.04 7.16 -6.54
CA ASN A 890 -22.41 6.58 -5.24
C ASN A 890 -21.25 5.79 -4.63
N ILE A 891 -20.20 6.52 -4.21
CA ILE A 891 -19.04 5.88 -3.55
C ILE A 891 -19.46 5.33 -2.19
N SER A 892 -19.34 4.01 -2.03
CA SER A 892 -19.66 3.31 -0.77
C SER A 892 -18.56 3.51 0.28
N GLY A 893 -18.93 3.50 1.57
CA GLY A 893 -17.98 3.53 2.70
C GLY A 893 -18.05 4.81 3.56
N SER A 894 -17.09 4.96 4.47
CA SER A 894 -16.99 6.15 5.33
C SER A 894 -16.65 7.43 4.54
N PRO A 895 -16.97 8.65 5.03
CA PRO A 895 -16.63 9.90 4.33
C PRO A 895 -15.14 10.03 3.98
N LEU A 896 -14.25 9.47 4.82
CA LEU A 896 -12.82 9.44 4.56
C LEU A 896 -12.48 8.48 3.40
N ALA A 897 -13.06 7.28 3.39
CA ALA A 897 -12.86 6.30 2.31
C ALA A 897 -13.41 6.82 0.98
N ALA A 898 -14.57 7.48 1.01
CA ALA A 898 -15.18 8.11 -0.17
C ALA A 898 -14.29 9.24 -0.71
N ASN A 899 -13.81 10.13 0.16
CA ASN A 899 -12.90 11.21 -0.23
C ASN A 899 -11.57 10.69 -0.79
N THR A 900 -10.98 9.66 -0.18
CA THR A 900 -9.73 9.06 -0.67
C THR A 900 -9.93 8.40 -2.04
N THR A 901 -11.03 7.68 -2.22
CA THR A 901 -11.39 7.06 -3.51
C THR A 901 -11.62 8.12 -4.60
N LEU A 902 -12.33 9.20 -4.25
CA LEU A 902 -12.54 10.34 -5.14
C LEU A 902 -11.20 11.01 -5.51
N ASN A 903 -10.36 11.32 -4.53
CA ASN A 903 -9.05 11.93 -4.76
C ASN A 903 -8.17 11.08 -5.66
N GLN A 904 -8.14 9.76 -5.46
CA GLN A 904 -7.42 8.84 -6.35
C GLN A 904 -7.98 8.88 -7.77
N SER A 905 -9.31 8.85 -7.92
CA SER A 905 -9.98 8.90 -9.23
C SER A 905 -9.66 10.20 -9.99
N LEU A 906 -9.62 11.33 -9.27
CA LEU A 906 -9.26 12.64 -9.83
C LEU A 906 -7.81 12.73 -10.30
N THR A 907 -6.89 11.86 -9.85
CA THR A 907 -5.50 11.84 -10.36
C THR A 907 -5.40 11.44 -11.83
N PHE A 908 -6.44 10.78 -12.37
CA PHE A 908 -6.53 10.40 -13.78
C PHE A 908 -7.11 11.51 -14.66
N ILE A 909 -7.45 12.68 -14.11
CA ILE A 909 -7.91 13.85 -14.87
C ILE A 909 -6.76 14.83 -15.06
N GLY A 910 -6.58 15.30 -16.29
CA GLY A 910 -5.56 16.27 -16.69
C GLY A 910 -5.82 17.66 -16.10
N LYS A 911 -4.80 18.52 -16.13
CA LYS A 911 -4.90 19.92 -15.64
C LYS A 911 -6.01 20.72 -16.33
N ASP A 912 -6.31 20.42 -17.59
CA ASP A 912 -7.40 21.02 -18.37
C ASP A 912 -8.82 20.63 -17.91
N GLY A 913 -8.97 19.54 -17.13
CA GLY A 913 -10.25 18.97 -16.72
C GLY A 913 -11.01 18.21 -17.83
N SER A 914 -10.54 18.26 -19.07
CA SER A 914 -11.12 17.59 -20.26
C SER A 914 -10.36 16.34 -20.68
N THR A 915 -9.11 16.20 -20.26
CA THR A 915 -8.27 15.05 -20.60
C THR A 915 -8.33 13.99 -19.49
N VAL A 916 -8.49 12.72 -19.87
CA VAL A 916 -8.51 11.58 -18.94
C VAL A 916 -7.45 10.56 -19.32
N LEU A 917 -6.73 10.06 -18.31
CA LEU A 917 -5.72 9.02 -18.43
C LEU A 917 -6.30 7.64 -18.08
N LEU A 918 -5.98 6.65 -18.91
CA LEU A 918 -6.26 5.25 -18.66
C LEU A 918 -4.96 4.48 -18.81
N ASN A 919 -4.45 3.93 -17.71
CA ASN A 919 -3.27 3.07 -17.74
C ASN A 919 -3.71 1.62 -17.84
N PHE A 920 -3.02 0.82 -18.65
CA PHE A 920 -3.28 -0.60 -18.78
C PHE A 920 -1.98 -1.37 -18.92
N THR A 921 -1.98 -2.60 -18.40
CA THR A 921 -0.86 -3.52 -18.49
C THR A 921 -1.22 -4.65 -19.43
N THR A 922 -0.27 -5.06 -20.27
CA THR A 922 -0.42 -6.21 -21.15
C THR A 922 0.03 -7.47 -20.43
N LYS A 923 -0.61 -8.61 -20.70
CA LYS A 923 -0.21 -9.90 -20.14
C LYS A 923 1.20 -10.33 -20.53
N TYR A 924 1.70 -9.79 -21.63
CA TYR A 924 2.99 -10.11 -22.23
C TYR A 924 3.98 -8.96 -22.04
N VAL A 925 5.27 -9.27 -22.06
CA VAL A 925 6.36 -8.28 -22.01
C VAL A 925 6.25 -7.32 -23.21
N SER A 926 6.28 -6.02 -22.94
CA SER A 926 6.09 -4.93 -23.91
C SER A 926 7.04 -4.98 -25.12
N TYR A 927 8.24 -5.52 -24.94
CA TYR A 927 9.28 -5.63 -25.96
C TYR A 927 9.20 -6.90 -26.83
N THR A 928 8.15 -7.69 -26.65
CA THR A 928 7.92 -8.94 -27.41
C THR A 928 6.82 -8.74 -28.44
N GLU A 929 6.83 -9.58 -29.48
CA GLU A 929 5.78 -9.59 -30.50
C GLU A 929 4.37 -9.69 -29.89
N GLN A 930 4.20 -10.53 -28.87
CA GLN A 930 2.91 -10.71 -28.18
C GLN A 930 2.45 -9.44 -27.44
N GLY A 931 3.38 -8.68 -26.86
CA GLY A 931 3.08 -7.40 -26.20
C GLY A 931 2.68 -6.31 -27.20
N ILE A 932 3.41 -6.23 -28.33
CA ILE A 932 3.11 -5.31 -29.42
C ILE A 932 1.73 -5.64 -30.03
N ASP A 933 1.46 -6.92 -30.30
CA ASP A 933 0.17 -7.38 -30.84
C ASP A 933 -1.00 -7.12 -29.88
N ALA A 934 -0.78 -7.23 -28.57
CA ALA A 934 -1.78 -6.92 -27.57
C ALA A 934 -2.18 -5.43 -27.63
N VAL A 935 -1.22 -4.52 -27.76
CA VAL A 935 -1.49 -3.09 -27.91
C VAL A 935 -2.08 -2.74 -29.28
N ALA A 936 -1.67 -3.41 -30.36
CA ALA A 936 -2.27 -3.23 -31.69
C ALA A 936 -3.79 -3.55 -31.70
N LYS A 937 -4.21 -4.55 -30.91
CA LYS A 937 -5.64 -4.86 -30.71
C LYS A 937 -6.37 -3.76 -29.93
N VAL A 938 -5.71 -3.09 -29.00
CA VAL A 938 -6.30 -1.96 -28.25
C VAL A 938 -6.71 -0.83 -29.18
N ASP A 939 -5.84 -0.40 -30.11
CA ASP A 939 -6.21 0.62 -31.09
C ASP A 939 -7.41 0.18 -31.95
N SER A 940 -7.47 -1.11 -32.33
CA SER A 940 -8.60 -1.67 -33.06
C SER A 940 -9.91 -1.62 -32.26
N ILE A 941 -9.86 -1.88 -30.94
CA ILE A 941 -11.03 -1.77 -30.04
C ILE A 941 -11.46 -0.31 -29.91
N LEU A 942 -10.52 0.61 -29.71
CA LEU A 942 -10.82 2.03 -29.51
C LEU A 942 -11.51 2.66 -30.72
N LYS A 943 -11.11 2.30 -31.95
CA LYS A 943 -11.77 2.77 -33.19
C LYS A 943 -13.26 2.45 -33.26
N HIS A 944 -13.72 1.40 -32.58
CA HIS A 944 -15.13 0.98 -32.59
C HIS A 944 -15.93 1.50 -31.38
N VAL A 945 -15.25 1.72 -30.25
CA VAL A 945 -15.91 2.06 -28.97
C VAL A 945 -15.86 3.56 -28.65
N VAL A 946 -14.83 4.27 -29.11
CA VAL A 946 -14.69 5.72 -28.89
C VAL A 946 -15.57 6.48 -29.90
N PRO A 947 -16.53 7.29 -29.44
CA PRO A 947 -17.33 8.11 -30.34
C PRO A 947 -16.52 9.26 -30.98
N SER A 948 -16.96 9.74 -32.15
CA SER A 948 -16.17 10.63 -33.03
C SER A 948 -15.85 12.02 -32.46
N ASP A 949 -16.56 12.43 -31.42
CA ASP A 949 -16.39 13.68 -30.68
C ASP A 949 -15.28 13.59 -29.62
N VAL A 950 -14.89 12.39 -29.20
CA VAL A 950 -13.79 12.13 -28.26
C VAL A 950 -12.53 11.76 -29.03
N LYS A 951 -11.44 12.49 -28.77
CA LYS A 951 -10.12 12.15 -29.36
C LYS A 951 -9.39 11.19 -28.44
N TYR A 952 -8.65 10.25 -29.01
CA TYR A 952 -7.82 9.34 -28.24
C TYR A 952 -6.40 9.26 -28.82
N ALA A 953 -5.43 8.95 -27.95
CA ALA A 953 -4.08 8.60 -28.34
C ALA A 953 -3.58 7.48 -27.42
N VAL A 954 -2.94 6.46 -28.00
CA VAL A 954 -2.32 5.35 -27.26
C VAL A 954 -0.83 5.65 -27.11
N GLY A 955 -0.28 5.41 -25.92
CA GLY A 955 1.12 5.60 -25.59
C GLY A 955 1.69 4.43 -24.81
N GLY A 956 3.00 4.50 -24.53
CA GLY A 956 3.78 3.41 -23.93
C GLY A 956 4.71 2.74 -24.95
N THR A 957 5.66 1.96 -24.43
CA THR A 957 6.70 1.32 -25.24
C THR A 957 6.15 0.45 -26.38
N PRO A 958 5.17 -0.45 -26.18
CA PRO A 958 4.68 -1.29 -27.27
C PRO A 958 4.09 -0.48 -28.42
N GLN A 959 3.36 0.61 -28.13
CA GLN A 959 2.80 1.49 -29.16
C GLN A 959 3.92 2.21 -29.93
N SER A 960 4.97 2.67 -29.25
CA SER A 960 6.13 3.28 -29.92
C SER A 960 6.85 2.30 -30.85
N LEU A 961 6.93 1.02 -30.47
CA LEU A 961 7.49 -0.05 -31.31
C LEU A 961 6.57 -0.37 -32.51
N LEU A 962 5.25 -0.38 -32.31
CA LEU A 962 4.27 -0.56 -33.38
C LEU A 962 4.36 0.59 -34.41
N ASP A 963 4.30 1.83 -33.94
CA ASP A 963 4.42 3.02 -34.79
C ASP A 963 5.77 3.03 -35.55
N SER A 964 6.84 2.54 -34.92
CA SER A 964 8.14 2.37 -35.56
C SER A 964 8.13 1.28 -36.63
N SER A 965 7.48 0.15 -36.38
CA SER A 965 7.32 -0.94 -37.36
C SER A 965 6.60 -0.45 -38.61
N ASP A 966 5.46 0.22 -38.43
CA ASP A 966 4.63 0.74 -39.52
C ASP A 966 5.37 1.82 -40.32
N SER A 967 6.09 2.70 -39.64
CA SER A 967 6.94 3.72 -40.26
C SER A 967 8.04 3.10 -41.12
N ILE A 968 8.70 2.04 -40.65
CA ILE A 968 9.75 1.33 -41.40
C ILE A 968 9.17 0.64 -42.62
N ASN A 969 8.07 -0.10 -42.47
CA ASN A 969 7.44 -0.81 -43.58
C ASN A 969 6.99 0.15 -44.68
N THR A 970 6.34 1.26 -44.29
CA THR A 970 5.89 2.28 -45.25
C THR A 970 7.09 2.97 -45.93
N SER A 971 8.09 3.38 -45.14
CA SER A 971 9.25 4.11 -45.67
C SER A 971 10.19 3.23 -46.49
N THR A 972 10.17 1.91 -46.34
CA THR A 972 11.10 0.99 -47.02
C THR A 972 10.97 1.10 -48.54
N TYR A 973 9.75 1.10 -49.08
CA TYR A 973 9.55 1.23 -50.53
C TYR A 973 10.01 2.60 -51.06
N ASP A 974 9.75 3.67 -50.31
CA ASP A 974 10.20 5.03 -50.65
C ASP A 974 11.73 5.12 -50.65
N ILE A 975 12.38 4.56 -49.62
CA ILE A 975 13.84 4.51 -49.51
C ILE A 975 14.44 3.75 -50.69
N ILE A 976 13.93 2.55 -51.00
CA ILE A 976 14.44 1.74 -52.11
C ILE A 976 14.24 2.44 -53.45
N ALA A 977 13.09 3.09 -53.66
CA ALA A 977 12.80 3.83 -54.89
C ALA A 977 13.75 5.03 -55.07
N ILE A 978 13.87 5.88 -54.04
CA ILE A 978 14.74 7.06 -54.08
C ILE A 978 16.22 6.64 -54.20
N LEU A 979 16.63 5.62 -53.44
CA LEU A 979 17.97 5.06 -53.52
C LEU A 979 18.29 4.58 -54.95
N SER A 980 17.38 3.80 -55.54
CA SER A 980 17.53 3.27 -56.90
C SER A 980 17.64 4.40 -57.92
N VAL A 981 16.83 5.47 -57.79
CA VAL A 981 16.89 6.65 -58.66
C VAL A 981 18.21 7.40 -58.52
N MET A 982 18.68 7.60 -57.29
CA MET A 982 19.94 8.30 -57.03
C MET A 982 21.15 7.53 -57.57
N ILE A 983 21.23 6.23 -57.29
CA ILE A 983 22.27 5.37 -57.84
C ILE A 983 22.18 5.31 -59.36
N PHE A 984 20.97 5.16 -59.92
CA PHE A 984 20.75 5.19 -61.35
C PHE A 984 21.32 6.47 -61.97
N ALA A 985 21.00 7.64 -61.41
CA ALA A 985 21.46 8.93 -61.93
C ALA A 985 22.99 9.04 -61.92
N VAL A 986 23.63 8.65 -60.81
CA VAL A 986 25.10 8.69 -60.67
C VAL A 986 25.77 7.73 -61.63
N LEU A 987 25.31 6.48 -61.71
CA LEU A 987 25.87 5.49 -62.61
C LEU A 987 25.60 5.83 -64.07
N ALA A 988 24.43 6.40 -64.40
CA ALA A 988 24.11 6.81 -65.76
C ALA A 988 25.05 7.93 -66.24
N PHE A 989 25.33 8.89 -65.36
CA PHE A 989 26.31 9.95 -65.61
C PHE A 989 27.73 9.38 -65.75
N GLN A 990 28.14 8.53 -64.82
CA GLN A 990 29.51 8.03 -64.74
C GLN A 990 29.86 7.01 -65.83
N LEU A 991 28.97 6.07 -66.09
CA LEU A 991 29.11 5.05 -67.12
C LEU A 991 28.69 5.57 -68.50
N THR A 992 28.11 6.78 -68.60
CA THR A 992 27.62 7.37 -69.85
C THR A 992 26.67 6.43 -70.61
N SER A 993 25.88 5.64 -69.88
CA SER A 993 24.96 4.64 -70.42
C SER A 993 23.71 4.61 -69.56
N ILE A 994 22.53 4.42 -70.19
CA ILE A 994 21.24 4.36 -69.48
C ILE A 994 20.89 2.91 -69.13
N LEU A 995 21.10 1.97 -70.06
CA LEU A 995 20.71 0.58 -69.86
C LEU A 995 21.65 -0.17 -68.93
N THR A 996 22.92 0.22 -68.86
CA THR A 996 23.87 -0.41 -67.92
C THR A 996 23.45 -0.21 -66.46
N PRO A 997 23.23 1.02 -65.95
CA PRO A 997 22.76 1.20 -64.57
C PRO A 997 21.48 0.44 -64.24
N LEU A 998 20.49 0.42 -65.14
CA LEU A 998 19.23 -0.31 -64.92
C LEU A 998 19.43 -1.81 -64.70
N ARG A 999 20.25 -2.46 -65.53
CA ARG A 999 20.54 -3.89 -65.33
C ARG A 999 21.35 -4.15 -64.06
N LEU A 1000 22.22 -3.22 -63.65
CA LEU A 1000 23.04 -3.37 -62.43
C LEU A 1000 22.13 -3.32 -61.21
N LEU A 1001 21.23 -2.33 -61.18
CA LEU A 1001 20.21 -2.22 -60.13
C LEU A 1001 19.28 -3.44 -60.09
N PHE A 1002 18.87 -3.98 -61.26
CA PHE A 1002 18.06 -5.19 -61.30
C PHE A 1002 18.81 -6.42 -60.76
N ASN A 1003 20.08 -6.59 -61.16
CA ASN A 1003 20.91 -7.70 -60.71
C ASN A 1003 21.17 -7.64 -59.19
N VAL A 1004 21.61 -6.48 -58.70
CA VAL A 1004 21.87 -6.27 -57.27
C VAL A 1004 20.60 -6.31 -56.43
N GLY A 1005 19.49 -5.78 -56.95
CA GLY A 1005 18.17 -5.94 -56.31
C GLY A 1005 17.77 -7.41 -56.18
N THR A 1006 18.05 -8.23 -57.20
CA THR A 1006 17.77 -9.67 -57.16
C THR A 1006 18.66 -10.39 -56.16
N SER A 1007 19.97 -10.09 -56.11
CA SER A 1007 20.88 -10.68 -55.13
C SER A 1007 20.54 -10.25 -53.70
N ALA A 1008 20.14 -8.99 -53.49
CA ALA A 1008 19.65 -8.50 -52.21
C ALA A 1008 18.36 -9.18 -51.74
N LEU A 1009 17.36 -9.32 -52.62
CA LEU A 1009 16.13 -10.05 -52.30
C LEU A 1009 16.40 -11.52 -52.00
N LEU A 1010 17.32 -12.16 -52.73
CA LEU A 1010 17.74 -13.53 -52.45
C LEU A 1010 18.44 -13.63 -51.09
N ALA A 1011 19.28 -12.67 -50.73
CA ALA A 1011 19.92 -12.60 -49.43
C ALA A 1011 18.90 -12.49 -48.29
N VAL A 1012 17.92 -11.59 -48.44
CA VAL A 1012 16.81 -11.44 -47.49
C VAL A 1012 15.97 -12.71 -47.40
N SER A 1013 15.69 -13.37 -48.53
CA SER A 1013 14.93 -14.63 -48.56
C SER A 1013 15.67 -15.76 -47.85
N LEU A 1014 17.00 -15.86 -48.02
CA LEU A 1014 17.83 -16.83 -47.30
C LEU A 1014 17.88 -16.54 -45.80
N PHE A 1015 17.96 -15.25 -45.44
CA PHE A 1015 17.85 -14.78 -44.06
C PHE A 1015 16.51 -15.21 -43.43
N TYR A 1016 15.38 -14.99 -44.11
CA TYR A 1016 14.06 -15.44 -43.67
C TYR A 1016 13.99 -16.97 -43.53
N LEU A 1017 14.50 -17.71 -44.52
CA LEU A 1017 14.52 -19.17 -44.49
C LEU A 1017 15.24 -19.70 -43.25
N VAL A 1018 16.42 -19.16 -42.94
CA VAL A 1018 17.23 -19.63 -41.81
C VAL A 1018 16.61 -19.22 -40.47
N PHE A 1019 16.30 -17.94 -40.27
CA PHE A 1019 15.91 -17.46 -38.95
C PHE A 1019 14.43 -17.71 -38.64
N HIS A 1020 13.53 -17.41 -39.57
CA HIS A 1020 12.09 -17.58 -39.35
C HIS A 1020 11.62 -19.02 -39.57
N TYR A 1021 11.90 -19.59 -40.74
CA TYR A 1021 11.34 -20.90 -41.09
C TYR A 1021 12.10 -22.07 -40.44
N PHE A 1022 13.43 -21.99 -40.31
CA PHE A 1022 14.23 -23.07 -39.74
C PHE A 1022 14.47 -22.91 -38.23
N MET A 1023 14.95 -21.75 -37.77
CA MET A 1023 15.24 -21.51 -36.34
C MET A 1023 14.03 -21.06 -35.52
N LYS A 1024 12.92 -20.67 -36.15
CA LYS A 1024 11.70 -20.15 -35.49
C LYS A 1024 11.97 -18.93 -34.60
N LEU A 1025 12.91 -18.09 -35.01
CA LEU A 1025 13.22 -16.82 -34.38
C LEU A 1025 12.42 -15.68 -35.03
N PRO A 1026 12.05 -14.64 -34.26
CA PRO A 1026 11.42 -13.46 -34.81
C PRO A 1026 12.42 -12.66 -35.65
N LEU A 1027 11.95 -12.10 -36.77
CA LEU A 1027 12.79 -11.34 -37.70
C LEU A 1027 12.70 -9.85 -37.40
N ILE A 1028 13.84 -9.20 -37.24
CA ILE A 1028 13.87 -7.75 -36.99
C ILE A 1028 13.37 -6.94 -38.20
N VAL A 1029 12.41 -6.03 -37.99
CA VAL A 1029 11.73 -5.27 -39.07
C VAL A 1029 12.66 -4.44 -39.95
N PHE A 1030 13.73 -3.84 -39.41
CA PHE A 1030 14.68 -3.07 -40.20
C PHE A 1030 15.79 -3.92 -40.85
N GLY A 1031 15.88 -5.20 -40.53
CA GLY A 1031 16.91 -6.12 -41.05
C GLY A 1031 16.93 -6.17 -42.59
N PRO A 1032 15.79 -6.43 -43.26
CA PRO A 1032 15.70 -6.43 -44.72
C PRO A 1032 16.10 -5.11 -45.35
N LEU A 1033 15.62 -3.99 -44.81
CA LEU A 1033 15.96 -2.66 -45.28
C LEU A 1033 17.47 -2.41 -45.20
N PHE A 1034 18.09 -2.76 -44.06
CA PHE A 1034 19.53 -2.62 -43.88
C PHE A 1034 20.30 -3.47 -44.91
N VAL A 1035 19.93 -4.74 -45.08
CA VAL A 1035 20.58 -5.66 -46.03
C VAL A 1035 20.46 -5.15 -47.46
N ILE A 1036 19.28 -4.68 -47.87
CA ILE A 1036 19.05 -4.10 -49.20
C ILE A 1036 19.93 -2.86 -49.39
N VAL A 1037 19.89 -1.90 -48.47
CA VAL A 1037 20.71 -0.67 -48.56
C VAL A 1037 22.20 -0.99 -48.59
N THR A 1038 22.67 -1.92 -47.76
CA THR A 1038 24.07 -2.36 -47.72
C THR A 1038 24.48 -3.03 -49.03
N LEU A 1039 23.67 -3.93 -49.58
CA LEU A 1039 24.02 -4.64 -50.83
C LEU A 1039 23.87 -3.75 -52.07
N PHE A 1040 22.94 -2.80 -52.09
CA PHE A 1040 22.91 -1.76 -53.12
C PHE A 1040 24.16 -0.89 -53.06
N GLY A 1041 24.68 -0.62 -51.87
CA GLY A 1041 25.97 0.03 -51.71
C GLY A 1041 27.10 -0.86 -52.24
N VAL A 1042 27.38 -1.96 -51.54
CA VAL A 1042 28.60 -2.74 -51.71
C VAL A 1042 28.55 -3.71 -52.90
N GLY A 1043 27.39 -4.27 -53.23
CA GLY A 1043 27.24 -5.26 -54.32
C GLY A 1043 27.41 -4.66 -55.70
N LEU A 1044 27.07 -3.38 -55.91
CA LEU A 1044 27.27 -2.72 -57.21
C LEU A 1044 28.76 -2.60 -57.60
N ASP A 1045 29.66 -2.67 -56.62
CA ASP A 1045 31.07 -2.39 -56.81
C ASP A 1045 31.74 -3.41 -57.76
N TYR A 1046 31.43 -4.69 -57.58
CA TYR A 1046 31.99 -5.77 -58.38
C TYR A 1046 31.46 -5.74 -59.82
N ASP A 1047 30.19 -5.38 -59.97
CA ASP A 1047 29.54 -5.19 -61.26
C ASP A 1047 30.23 -4.07 -62.05
N ILE A 1048 30.51 -2.95 -61.39
CA ILE A 1048 31.24 -1.83 -61.98
C ILE A 1048 32.64 -2.27 -62.42
N PHE A 1049 33.36 -3.09 -61.64
CA PHE A 1049 34.67 -3.61 -62.03
C PHE A 1049 34.61 -4.48 -63.29
N MET A 1050 33.55 -5.28 -63.45
CA MET A 1050 33.34 -6.06 -64.66
C MET A 1050 33.05 -5.17 -65.87
N VAL A 1051 32.12 -4.22 -65.71
CA VAL A 1051 31.72 -3.33 -66.80
C VAL A 1051 32.85 -2.42 -67.24
N THR A 1052 33.60 -1.83 -66.30
CA THR A 1052 34.73 -0.95 -66.60
C THR A 1052 35.85 -1.70 -67.32
N LYS A 1053 36.13 -2.95 -66.93
CA LYS A 1053 37.14 -3.77 -67.60
C LYS A 1053 36.70 -4.24 -68.99
N ALA A 1054 35.46 -4.71 -69.12
CA ALA A 1054 34.90 -5.04 -70.43
C ALA A 1054 34.91 -3.80 -71.36
N ARG A 1055 34.61 -2.61 -70.80
CA ARG A 1055 34.69 -1.35 -71.55
C ARG A 1055 36.12 -1.01 -71.99
N GLU A 1056 37.11 -1.20 -71.12
CA GLU A 1056 38.55 -1.01 -71.45
C GLU A 1056 38.94 -1.89 -72.65
N ALA A 1057 38.52 -3.15 -72.67
CA ALA A 1057 38.78 -4.09 -73.76
C ALA A 1057 38.08 -3.70 -75.08
N VAL A 1058 36.80 -3.29 -75.03
CA VAL A 1058 36.08 -2.79 -76.22
C VAL A 1058 36.71 -1.51 -76.77
N MET A 1059 37.23 -0.63 -75.89
CA MET A 1059 37.95 0.59 -76.31
C MET A 1059 39.26 0.27 -77.03
N ARG A 1060 39.95 -0.82 -76.66
CA ARG A 1060 41.12 -1.36 -77.37
C ARG A 1060 40.80 -2.03 -78.71
N GLY A 1061 39.52 -2.19 -79.06
CA GLY A 1061 39.07 -2.75 -80.34
C GLY A 1061 38.57 -4.20 -80.29
N GLU A 1062 38.40 -4.79 -79.11
CA GLU A 1062 37.88 -6.15 -78.96
C GLU A 1062 36.36 -6.24 -79.21
N SER A 1063 35.87 -7.43 -79.58
CA SER A 1063 34.44 -7.69 -79.70
C SER A 1063 33.77 -7.70 -78.31
N ASP A 1064 32.49 -7.33 -78.20
CA ASP A 1064 31.76 -7.38 -76.91
C ASP A 1064 31.88 -8.74 -76.22
N GLU A 1065 31.85 -9.84 -76.99
CA GLU A 1065 31.88 -11.20 -76.44
C GLU A 1065 33.25 -11.57 -75.89
N ASP A 1066 34.32 -11.17 -76.59
CA ASP A 1066 35.69 -11.45 -76.17
C ASP A 1066 36.12 -10.52 -75.04
N ALA A 1067 35.70 -9.25 -75.07
CA ALA A 1067 35.93 -8.27 -74.00
C ALA A 1067 35.29 -8.71 -72.66
N ILE A 1068 34.08 -9.27 -72.70
CA ILE A 1068 33.43 -9.81 -71.49
C ILE A 1068 34.17 -11.05 -70.98
N ALA A 1069 34.63 -11.93 -71.88
CA ALA A 1069 35.39 -13.11 -71.49
C ALA A 1069 36.74 -12.74 -70.86
N GLU A 1070 37.45 -11.77 -71.44
CA GLU A 1070 38.71 -11.23 -70.90
C GLU A 1070 38.49 -10.60 -69.51
N ALA A 1071 37.41 -9.83 -69.33
CA ALA A 1071 37.08 -9.25 -68.04
C ALA A 1071 36.90 -10.30 -66.94
N ILE A 1072 36.25 -11.43 -67.25
CA ILE A 1072 36.08 -12.56 -66.32
C ILE A 1072 37.44 -13.21 -66.03
N GLU A 1073 38.24 -13.46 -67.07
CA GLU A 1073 39.54 -14.13 -66.93
C GLU A 1073 40.55 -13.32 -66.11
N GLU A 1074 40.57 -11.99 -66.28
CA GLU A 1074 41.52 -11.14 -65.56
C GLU A 1074 41.09 -10.79 -64.13
N ASN A 1075 39.81 -10.53 -63.90
CA ASN A 1075 39.30 -10.02 -62.63
C ASN A 1075 38.67 -11.09 -61.73
N GLY A 1076 38.28 -12.25 -62.27
CA GLY A 1076 37.53 -13.26 -61.50
C GLY A 1076 38.25 -13.75 -60.25
N GLY A 1077 39.58 -13.92 -60.32
CA GLY A 1077 40.36 -14.32 -59.15
C GLY A 1077 40.44 -13.26 -58.06
N VAL A 1078 40.45 -11.99 -58.45
CA VAL A 1078 40.49 -10.86 -57.51
C VAL A 1078 39.13 -10.74 -56.83
N ILE A 1079 38.06 -10.76 -57.61
CA ILE A 1079 36.70 -10.49 -57.14
C ILE A 1079 36.19 -11.62 -56.25
N LEU A 1080 36.50 -12.87 -56.58
CA LEU A 1080 36.20 -13.99 -55.70
C LEU A 1080 36.90 -13.83 -54.33
N VAL A 1081 38.15 -13.36 -54.33
CA VAL A 1081 38.90 -13.10 -53.09
C VAL A 1081 38.31 -11.93 -52.30
N LEU A 1082 37.96 -10.83 -52.97
CA LEU A 1082 37.25 -9.70 -52.36
C LEU A 1082 35.93 -10.15 -51.73
N GLY A 1083 35.14 -10.95 -52.46
CA GLY A 1083 33.90 -11.54 -51.96
C GLY A 1083 34.10 -12.38 -50.70
N PHE A 1084 35.11 -13.27 -50.68
CA PHE A 1084 35.40 -14.07 -49.49
C PHE A 1084 35.92 -13.24 -48.30
N ILE A 1085 36.68 -12.17 -48.56
CA ILE A 1085 37.12 -11.23 -47.52
C ILE A 1085 35.90 -10.56 -46.91
N LEU A 1086 35.07 -9.93 -47.74
CA LEU A 1086 33.90 -9.19 -47.29
C LEU A 1086 32.87 -10.10 -46.60
N ALA A 1087 32.60 -11.27 -47.18
CA ALA A 1087 31.77 -12.31 -46.60
C ALA A 1087 32.34 -12.82 -45.26
N GLY A 1088 33.66 -12.90 -45.14
CA GLY A 1088 34.35 -13.26 -43.91
C GLY A 1088 34.27 -12.19 -42.82
N VAL A 1089 34.38 -10.92 -43.20
CA VAL A 1089 34.28 -9.76 -42.28
C VAL A 1089 32.86 -9.60 -41.75
N PHE A 1090 31.83 -9.65 -42.60
CA PHE A 1090 30.44 -9.65 -42.12
C PHE A 1090 30.06 -10.99 -41.48
N GLY A 1091 30.65 -12.09 -41.93
CA GLY A 1091 30.34 -13.44 -41.45
C GLY A 1091 30.86 -13.66 -40.03
N SER A 1092 31.84 -12.88 -39.58
CA SER A 1092 32.26 -12.92 -38.18
C SER A 1092 31.16 -12.44 -37.23
N LEU A 1093 30.23 -11.58 -37.67
CA LEU A 1093 29.08 -11.13 -36.88
C LEU A 1093 28.08 -12.27 -36.59
N ILE A 1094 28.08 -13.35 -37.38
CA ILE A 1094 27.22 -14.54 -37.14
C ILE A 1094 27.52 -15.15 -35.77
N PHE A 1095 28.77 -15.01 -35.29
CA PHE A 1095 29.19 -15.49 -33.97
C PHE A 1095 28.88 -14.52 -32.83
N SER A 1096 28.25 -13.38 -33.11
CA SER A 1096 27.76 -12.47 -32.07
C SER A 1096 26.67 -13.14 -31.26
N SER A 1097 26.74 -13.03 -29.93
CA SER A 1097 25.68 -13.51 -29.06
C SER A 1097 24.38 -12.71 -29.21
N ILE A 1098 24.42 -11.51 -29.81
CA ILE A 1098 23.22 -10.70 -30.06
C ILE A 1098 22.60 -11.12 -31.39
N GLY A 1099 21.38 -11.66 -31.32
CA GLY A 1099 20.59 -12.16 -32.44
C GLY A 1099 20.49 -11.16 -33.59
N ILE A 1100 20.15 -9.89 -33.31
CA ILE A 1100 20.03 -8.82 -34.33
C ILE A 1100 21.33 -8.65 -35.14
N ILE A 1101 22.48 -8.69 -34.46
CA ILE A 1101 23.79 -8.54 -35.11
C ILE A 1101 24.11 -9.79 -35.94
N SER A 1102 23.81 -10.97 -35.41
CA SER A 1102 24.02 -12.25 -36.09
C SER A 1102 23.16 -12.40 -37.35
N GLU A 1103 21.91 -11.94 -37.30
CA GLU A 1103 20.95 -11.92 -38.40
C GLU A 1103 21.43 -11.07 -39.56
N ILE A 1104 21.80 -9.82 -39.27
CA ILE A 1104 22.34 -8.88 -40.27
C ILE A 1104 23.65 -9.41 -40.84
N GLY A 1105 24.54 -9.93 -39.97
CA GLY A 1105 25.80 -10.56 -40.37
C GLY A 1105 25.60 -11.69 -41.37
N PHE A 1106 24.70 -12.63 -41.06
CA PHE A 1106 24.35 -13.73 -41.95
C PHE A 1106 23.79 -13.24 -43.28
N ALA A 1107 22.83 -12.32 -43.24
CA ALA A 1107 22.14 -11.84 -44.43
C ALA A 1107 23.09 -11.10 -45.39
N VAL A 1108 23.94 -10.21 -44.87
CA VAL A 1108 24.95 -9.50 -45.69
C VAL A 1108 25.98 -10.48 -46.22
N THR A 1109 26.47 -11.42 -45.42
CA THR A 1109 27.41 -12.47 -45.89
C THR A 1109 26.81 -13.32 -47.00
N ALA A 1110 25.57 -13.78 -46.84
CA ALA A 1110 24.87 -14.54 -47.87
C ALA A 1110 24.71 -13.71 -49.14
N GLY A 1111 24.33 -12.44 -49.02
CA GLY A 1111 24.20 -11.53 -50.15
C GLY A 1111 25.50 -11.31 -50.90
N VAL A 1112 26.60 -11.05 -50.19
CA VAL A 1112 27.94 -10.88 -50.79
C VAL A 1112 28.41 -12.16 -51.49
N LEU A 1113 28.18 -13.33 -50.90
CA LEU A 1113 28.54 -14.61 -51.52
C LEU A 1113 27.69 -14.89 -52.76
N VAL A 1114 26.38 -14.65 -52.71
CA VAL A 1114 25.49 -14.76 -53.87
C VAL A 1114 25.96 -13.81 -54.97
N ASP A 1115 26.25 -12.57 -54.62
CA ASP A 1115 26.65 -11.55 -55.57
C ASP A 1115 27.98 -11.90 -56.27
N THR A 1116 28.98 -12.35 -55.51
CA THR A 1116 30.31 -12.66 -56.06
C THR A 1116 30.42 -14.05 -56.71
N LEU A 1117 29.75 -15.06 -56.19
CA LEU A 1117 29.85 -16.45 -56.69
C LEU A 1117 28.80 -16.79 -57.74
N LEU A 1118 27.60 -16.20 -57.66
CA LEU A 1118 26.50 -16.50 -58.58
C LEU A 1118 26.29 -15.36 -59.57
N SER A 1119 26.01 -14.15 -59.08
CA SER A 1119 25.64 -13.02 -59.93
C SER A 1119 26.80 -12.62 -60.84
N TRP A 1120 27.97 -12.37 -60.26
CA TRP A 1120 29.13 -11.86 -60.97
C TRP A 1120 29.71 -12.84 -62.00
N LEU A 1121 29.86 -14.11 -61.62
CA LEU A 1121 30.47 -15.13 -62.50
C LEU A 1121 29.54 -15.54 -63.66
N PHE A 1122 28.23 -15.55 -63.44
CA PHE A 1122 27.27 -16.14 -64.39
C PHE A 1122 26.19 -15.17 -64.87
N LEU A 1123 25.45 -14.52 -63.96
CA LEU A 1123 24.24 -13.78 -64.31
C LEU A 1123 24.55 -12.46 -65.03
N ILE A 1124 25.54 -11.71 -64.56
CA ILE A 1124 25.97 -10.46 -65.18
C ILE A 1124 26.52 -10.68 -66.60
N PRO A 1125 27.52 -11.55 -66.82
CA PRO A 1125 28.01 -11.78 -68.17
C PRO A 1125 26.92 -12.30 -69.10
N ALA A 1126 26.01 -13.14 -68.61
CA ALA A 1126 24.87 -13.60 -69.39
C ALA A 1126 23.96 -12.42 -69.83
N LEU A 1127 23.61 -11.52 -68.92
CA LEU A 1127 22.86 -10.30 -69.22
C LEU A 1127 23.59 -9.41 -70.24
N MET A 1128 24.90 -9.18 -70.03
CA MET A 1128 25.72 -8.38 -70.95
C MET A 1128 25.75 -8.99 -72.36
N LEU A 1129 25.90 -10.32 -72.47
CA LEU A 1129 25.96 -11.04 -73.75
C LEU A 1129 24.61 -11.14 -74.47
N VAL A 1130 23.50 -10.99 -73.75
CA VAL A 1130 22.14 -10.90 -74.32
C VAL A 1130 21.89 -9.49 -74.86
N LEU A 1131 22.29 -8.45 -74.12
CA LEU A 1131 22.09 -7.04 -74.47
C LEU A 1131 23.06 -6.53 -75.56
N LYS A 1132 24.25 -7.11 -75.71
CA LYS A 1132 25.24 -6.73 -76.76
C LYS A 1132 25.46 -5.21 -76.86
N LYS A 1133 25.29 -4.62 -78.05
CA LYS A 1133 25.43 -3.18 -78.33
C LYS A 1133 24.59 -2.26 -77.42
N TYR A 1134 23.50 -2.76 -76.83
CA TYR A 1134 22.65 -1.97 -75.93
C TYR A 1134 23.31 -1.70 -74.58
N ASN A 1135 24.34 -2.47 -74.21
CA ASN A 1135 25.15 -2.23 -73.01
C ASN A 1135 25.71 -0.81 -72.96
N TRP A 1136 26.04 -0.23 -74.11
CA TRP A 1136 26.77 1.03 -74.18
C TRP A 1136 25.88 2.22 -74.53
N TRP A 1137 24.61 1.99 -74.88
CA TRP A 1137 23.70 3.03 -75.34
C TRP A 1137 23.40 4.07 -74.23
N PRO A 1138 23.36 5.39 -74.56
CA PRO A 1138 23.47 6.02 -75.88
C PRO A 1138 24.91 6.31 -76.37
N SER A 1139 25.91 6.06 -75.54
CA SER A 1139 27.32 6.29 -75.91
C SER A 1139 27.76 5.34 -77.02
N LYS A 1140 28.33 5.90 -78.09
CA LYS A 1140 29.07 5.12 -79.09
C LYS A 1140 30.51 5.02 -78.60
N ILE A 1141 30.94 3.84 -78.14
CA ILE A 1141 32.34 3.62 -77.78
C ILE A 1141 33.19 3.90 -79.01
N ARG A 1142 34.03 4.94 -78.94
CA ARG A 1142 34.91 5.36 -80.03
C ARG A 1142 36.18 4.53 -79.90
N HIS A 1143 36.46 3.66 -80.88
CA HIS A 1143 37.69 2.87 -80.90
C HIS A 1143 38.89 3.83 -80.95
N GLU A 1144 39.86 3.64 -80.05
CA GLU A 1144 41.17 4.28 -80.19
C GLU A 1144 41.85 3.63 -81.39
N ARG A 1145 42.03 4.41 -82.46
CA ARG A 1145 42.78 4.01 -83.66
C ARG A 1145 44.25 4.32 -83.47
#